data_AF-A0AAU9LBZ9-F1
#
_entry.id   AF-A0AAU9LBZ9-F1
#
_cell.length_a   1.000
_cell.length_b   1.000
_cell.length_c   1.000
_cell.angle_alpha   90.00
_cell.angle_beta   90.00
_cell.angle_gamma   90.00
#
_symmetry.space_group_name_H-M   'P 1'
#
loop_
_entity.id
_entity.type
_entity.pdbx_description
1 polymer ?
#
loop_
_entity_poly.entity_id
_entity_poly.type
_entity_poly.pdbx_seq_one_letter_code
_entity_poly.pdbx_strand_id
1 'polypeptide(L)'
;MMRFVSLSTVFIVLMVHTEAKDRCTAIIVGAKASTTGTPMTTHTNDCSSCDFRIVKVPAKAYEDGVQHDVVLAAFDYPRYVGDARSKEYLPENLDTRFYNWTVSPAIGSIPEAPQTFAYIEGAYGIINEHQVAIGESTCPARFWTKPVTQGGKALFDVGELSRIALQRTQTARQAIQLMGDLAVQYGYYGAVWEGEGVYDEAGEALTVTDTKEAWIFHILPDDTGKSAVWAAQRVPDDQISGVANQFVIRELDLSRPTFFLASPNVHDVAIRNNLWKPHNNTPFDFTRAYAQPRKPMHQYYSTRRIWRLFTLANPALELSPTTDLLGSDYPFGVKPASPLSPRDIMRFQRDHYEGTPFDMTKSPKSGPYGDPDRYDPSPNHDLTKEDISHGHFERAISIFRASYSFVSVLDPSNPDNAYLWFGQYAPHATTYTPVFVQATDVPKQLSRGSLYAFDRESSFWIHALVGNWAARFYSYISPFVRRVQDEVESYADGMLRSVLMEAAQHKRDSGVQAMREFMTATSEDFAQQAHRASADLFDYLVTAFHDGYQVSNFYSKMLTVQSIFYPKWWLQSVGFFDDAEESIDTSSASMSSASKSSHSGVAVDTSKAKVVCETAHKGSVSYFTTMILMILSSLAGLFLGRKFHGPLTTKQQGYRPL
;
A
#
# COMPACT_ATOMS: atom_id res chain seq x y z
N MET A 1 64.51 -26.75 5.25
CA MET A 1 63.61 -26.26 6.32
C MET A 1 63.51 -24.75 6.11
N MET A 2 62.40 -24.09 5.79
CA MET A 2 60.96 -24.34 5.84
C MET A 2 60.35 -23.80 4.54
N ARG A 3 59.48 -24.57 3.89
CA ARG A 3 58.60 -24.08 2.80
C ARG A 3 57.34 -23.52 3.46
N PHE A 4 57.08 -22.23 3.28
CA PHE A 4 55.78 -21.63 3.58
C PHE A 4 54.81 -22.01 2.45
N VAL A 5 53.87 -22.90 2.77
CA VAL A 5 52.68 -23.16 1.95
C VAL A 5 51.64 -22.14 2.40
N SER A 6 51.31 -21.19 1.54
CA SER A 6 50.16 -20.29 1.75
C SER A 6 48.89 -21.06 1.38
N LEU A 7 48.14 -21.51 2.38
CA LEU A 7 46.76 -21.95 2.20
C LEU A 7 45.89 -20.70 2.02
N SER A 8 45.55 -20.38 0.78
CA SER A 8 44.46 -19.45 0.49
C SER A 8 43.13 -20.17 0.70
N THR A 9 42.58 -20.07 1.91
CA THR A 9 41.21 -20.48 2.21
C THR A 9 40.26 -19.52 1.49
N VAL A 10 39.70 -19.97 0.37
CA VAL A 10 38.59 -19.30 -0.32
C VAL A 10 37.37 -19.39 0.59
N PHE A 11 37.04 -18.31 1.30
CA PHE A 11 35.73 -18.15 1.91
C PHE A 11 34.72 -17.89 0.79
N ILE A 12 34.07 -18.96 0.32
CA ILE A 12 32.80 -18.84 -0.38
C ILE A 12 31.78 -18.44 0.69
N VAL A 13 31.59 -17.15 0.88
CA VAL A 13 30.38 -16.65 1.55
C VAL A 13 29.24 -16.95 0.59
N LEU A 14 28.54 -18.06 0.81
CA LEU A 14 27.20 -18.26 0.28
C LEU A 14 26.33 -17.17 0.87
N MET A 15 26.27 -16.01 0.22
CA MET A 15 25.22 -15.03 0.47
C MET A 15 23.91 -15.68 0.04
N VAL A 16 23.22 -16.28 1.01
CA VAL A 16 21.81 -16.59 0.87
C VAL A 16 21.09 -15.25 0.84
N HIS A 17 20.95 -14.68 -0.37
CA HIS A 17 20.04 -13.57 -0.60
C HIS A 17 18.63 -14.12 -0.35
N THR A 18 18.09 -13.82 0.83
CA THR A 18 16.66 -14.00 1.08
C THR A 18 16.00 -12.75 0.52
N GLU A 19 15.55 -12.83 -0.73
CA GLU A 19 14.72 -11.78 -1.31
C GLU A 19 13.41 -11.71 -0.51
N ALA A 20 13.10 -10.53 0.02
CA ALA A 20 11.81 -10.28 0.63
C ALA A 20 10.76 -10.32 -0.49
N LYS A 21 9.78 -11.22 -0.36
CA LYS A 21 8.81 -11.48 -1.43
C LYS A 21 7.87 -10.28 -1.62
N ASP A 22 7.81 -9.76 -2.84
CA ASP A 22 7.00 -8.62 -3.26
C ASP A 22 5.54 -9.01 -3.38
N ARG A 23 4.66 -8.34 -2.64
CA ARG A 23 3.30 -8.85 -2.42
C ARG A 23 2.33 -7.73 -2.06
N CYS A 24 1.53 -7.28 -3.02
CA CYS A 24 0.68 -6.08 -2.91
C CYS A 24 -0.76 -6.30 -2.38
N THR A 25 -1.51 -5.23 -2.14
CA THR A 25 -2.98 -5.25 -2.01
C THR A 25 -3.61 -4.32 -3.05
N ALA A 26 -4.60 -4.82 -3.79
CA ALA A 26 -5.39 -4.02 -4.74
C ALA A 26 -6.86 -4.00 -4.34
N ILE A 27 -7.48 -2.82 -4.35
CA ILE A 27 -8.89 -2.60 -4.01
C ILE A 27 -9.57 -2.00 -5.24
N ILE A 28 -10.80 -2.42 -5.50
CA ILE A 28 -11.59 -1.89 -6.62
C ILE A 28 -13.03 -1.64 -6.19
N VAL A 29 -13.56 -0.47 -6.57
CA VAL A 29 -14.89 0.00 -6.18
C VAL A 29 -15.70 0.24 -7.45
N GLY A 30 -16.91 -0.31 -7.51
CA GLY A 30 -17.86 -0.05 -8.59
C GLY A 30 -18.42 1.38 -8.55
N ALA A 31 -18.91 1.86 -9.70
CA ALA A 31 -19.33 3.25 -9.88
C ALA A 31 -20.40 3.75 -8.89
N LYS A 32 -21.40 2.91 -8.58
CA LYS A 32 -22.50 3.21 -7.63
C LYS A 32 -22.09 2.98 -6.17
N ALA A 33 -21.00 2.24 -5.94
CA ALA A 33 -20.38 2.10 -4.63
C ALA A 33 -19.41 3.24 -4.30
N SER A 34 -19.11 4.13 -5.26
CA SER A 34 -18.24 5.30 -5.07
C SER A 34 -19.05 6.57 -4.87
N THR A 35 -18.54 7.53 -4.08
CA THR A 35 -19.11 8.88 -4.01
C THR A 35 -18.86 9.72 -5.27
N THR A 36 -17.89 9.33 -6.11
CA THR A 36 -17.55 10.05 -7.36
C THR A 36 -18.50 9.69 -8.51
N GLY A 37 -19.28 8.62 -8.37
CA GLY A 37 -20.10 8.08 -9.45
C GLY A 37 -19.30 7.36 -10.55
N THR A 38 -17.99 7.14 -10.33
CA THR A 38 -17.10 6.37 -11.21
C THR A 38 -16.43 5.24 -10.46
N PRO A 39 -15.98 4.19 -11.16
CA PRO A 39 -15.08 3.23 -10.58
C PRO A 39 -13.82 3.87 -9.98
N MET A 40 -13.26 3.23 -8.95
CA MET A 40 -11.96 3.56 -8.38
C MET A 40 -11.12 2.28 -8.29
N THR A 41 -9.84 2.40 -8.60
CA THR A 41 -8.86 1.32 -8.40
C THR A 41 -7.69 1.80 -7.55
N THR A 42 -6.99 0.86 -6.94
CA THR A 42 -5.88 1.15 -6.04
C THR A 42 -4.76 0.12 -6.16
N HIS A 43 -3.60 0.50 -5.66
CA HIS A 43 -2.49 -0.43 -5.47
C HIS A 43 -1.69 -0.01 -4.23
N THR A 44 -1.35 -0.95 -3.33
CA THR A 44 -0.22 -0.82 -2.40
C THR A 44 0.97 -1.63 -2.95
N ASN A 45 1.92 -0.96 -3.58
CA ASN A 45 3.09 -1.61 -4.19
C ASN A 45 4.08 -2.00 -3.09
N ASP A 46 3.87 -3.18 -2.52
CA ASP A 46 4.63 -3.68 -1.37
C ASP A 46 5.86 -4.44 -1.85
N CYS A 47 6.98 -3.71 -1.94
CA CYS A 47 8.20 -4.19 -2.55
C CYS A 47 9.44 -3.62 -1.86
N SER A 48 10.35 -4.51 -1.47
CA SER A 48 11.47 -4.18 -0.59
C SER A 48 12.60 -3.41 -1.27
N SER A 49 12.75 -3.58 -2.59
CA SER A 49 13.84 -3.02 -3.38
C SER A 49 13.36 -2.19 -4.59
N CYS A 50 12.04 -2.10 -4.81
CA CYS A 50 11.49 -1.41 -5.96
C CYS A 50 11.93 0.05 -6.01
N ASP A 51 12.25 0.50 -7.22
CA ASP A 51 12.23 1.92 -7.56
C ASP A 51 10.85 2.47 -7.18
N PHE A 52 10.80 3.50 -6.35
CA PHE A 52 9.57 4.08 -5.82
C PHE A 52 9.10 5.29 -6.64
N ARG A 53 9.89 5.71 -7.64
CA ARG A 53 9.58 6.89 -8.47
C ARG A 53 8.37 6.65 -9.36
N ILE A 54 7.55 7.67 -9.55
CA ILE A 54 6.61 7.72 -10.68
C ILE A 54 7.12 8.65 -11.76
N VAL A 55 6.67 8.44 -13.00
CA VAL A 55 7.02 9.29 -14.14
C VAL A 55 5.82 9.52 -15.06
N LYS A 56 5.86 10.59 -15.86
CA LYS A 56 4.89 10.87 -16.91
C LYS A 56 5.49 10.48 -18.27
N VAL A 57 4.95 9.45 -18.91
CA VAL A 57 5.32 9.12 -20.29
C VAL A 57 4.42 9.91 -21.24
N PRO A 58 4.99 10.71 -22.17
CA PRO A 58 4.20 11.51 -23.11
C PRO A 58 3.61 10.65 -24.23
N ALA A 59 2.51 11.13 -24.81
CA ALA A 59 1.96 10.60 -26.06
C ALA A 59 2.99 10.77 -27.19
N LYS A 60 3.12 9.76 -28.05
CA LYS A 60 4.05 9.79 -29.19
C LYS A 60 3.33 9.34 -30.46
N ALA A 61 3.78 9.87 -31.59
CA ALA A 61 3.39 9.40 -32.91
C ALA A 61 4.60 8.72 -33.56
N TYR A 62 4.34 7.64 -34.28
CA TYR A 62 5.37 6.81 -34.90
C TYR A 62 5.13 6.68 -36.40
N GLU A 63 6.22 6.56 -37.15
CA GLU A 63 6.16 6.21 -38.56
C GLU A 63 5.74 4.74 -38.74
N ASP A 64 5.22 4.40 -39.92
CA ASP A 64 4.80 3.04 -40.24
C ASP A 64 5.97 2.05 -40.18
N GLY A 65 5.76 0.90 -39.55
CA GLY A 65 6.74 -0.18 -39.47
C GLY A 65 7.71 -0.11 -38.28
N VAL A 66 7.64 0.95 -37.46
CA VAL A 66 8.38 1.03 -36.19
C VAL A 66 8.00 -0.15 -35.29
N GLN A 67 8.99 -0.66 -34.56
CA GLN A 67 8.81 -1.72 -33.58
C GLN A 67 8.83 -1.14 -32.16
N HIS A 68 8.02 -1.72 -31.29
CA HIS A 68 8.05 -1.50 -29.85
C HIS A 68 8.95 -2.54 -29.22
N ASP A 69 10.06 -2.09 -28.64
CA ASP A 69 10.96 -2.96 -27.89
C ASP A 69 10.31 -3.36 -26.56
N VAL A 70 10.29 -4.66 -26.28
CA VAL A 70 9.85 -5.21 -25.00
C VAL A 70 11.09 -5.43 -24.15
N VAL A 71 11.10 -4.88 -22.93
CA VAL A 71 12.21 -5.03 -21.98
C VAL A 71 11.91 -6.10 -20.95
N LEU A 72 12.97 -6.69 -20.39
CA LEU A 72 12.85 -7.61 -19.27
C LEU A 72 12.31 -6.86 -18.03
N ALA A 73 11.43 -7.51 -17.28
CA ALA A 73 10.96 -6.99 -15.99
C ALA A 73 12.14 -6.60 -15.08
N ALA A 74 12.09 -5.39 -14.55
CA ALA A 74 13.02 -4.88 -13.56
C ALA A 74 12.24 -4.03 -12.55
N PHE A 75 12.48 -4.28 -11.27
CA PHE A 75 11.79 -3.61 -10.18
C PHE A 75 12.70 -2.62 -9.47
N ASP A 76 13.96 -3.01 -9.26
CA ASP A 76 15.01 -2.21 -8.62
C ASP A 76 15.30 -0.91 -9.37
N TYR A 77 15.90 0.04 -8.66
CA TYR A 77 16.34 1.28 -9.26
C TYR A 77 17.59 1.08 -10.14
N PRO A 78 17.61 1.64 -11.37
CA PRO A 78 16.47 2.17 -12.11
C PRO A 78 15.70 1.04 -12.80
N ARG A 79 14.36 1.11 -12.77
CA ARG A 79 13.53 0.06 -13.38
C ARG A 79 13.62 0.02 -14.92
N TYR A 80 14.15 1.07 -15.52
CA TYR A 80 14.38 1.21 -16.96
C TYR A 80 15.46 2.27 -17.21
N VAL A 81 16.23 2.09 -18.29
CA VAL A 81 17.21 3.07 -18.77
C VAL A 81 17.05 3.20 -20.28
N GLY A 82 16.70 4.40 -20.75
CA GLY A 82 16.49 4.67 -22.18
C GLY A 82 15.54 5.84 -22.43
N ASP A 83 15.32 6.15 -23.70
CA ASP A 83 14.54 7.30 -24.18
C ASP A 83 13.12 6.93 -24.67
N ALA A 84 12.76 5.64 -24.66
CA ALA A 84 11.44 5.18 -25.09
C ALA A 84 10.34 5.69 -24.14
N ARG A 85 10.65 5.85 -22.85
CA ARG A 85 9.73 6.25 -21.78
C ARG A 85 9.88 7.73 -21.40
N SER A 86 9.96 8.03 -20.11
CA SER A 86 10.11 9.39 -19.59
C SER A 86 11.58 9.80 -19.46
N LYS A 87 11.82 11.12 -19.40
CA LYS A 87 13.16 11.72 -19.26
C LYS A 87 13.89 11.28 -17.98
N GLU A 88 13.18 10.90 -16.92
CA GLU A 88 13.77 10.44 -15.65
C GLU A 88 14.54 9.11 -15.78
N TYR A 89 14.39 8.41 -16.91
CA TYR A 89 15.15 7.20 -17.23
C TYR A 89 16.33 7.43 -18.19
N LEU A 90 16.56 8.68 -18.61
CA LEU A 90 17.76 9.01 -19.38
C LEU A 90 18.99 8.90 -18.47
N PRO A 91 20.11 8.32 -18.94
CA PRO A 91 21.32 8.12 -18.13
C PRO A 91 21.79 9.35 -17.35
N GLU A 92 21.68 10.55 -17.94
CA GLU A 92 22.05 11.82 -17.33
C GLU A 92 21.17 12.27 -16.16
N ASN A 93 19.95 11.71 -16.06
CA ASN A 93 18.99 11.99 -14.99
C ASN A 93 18.98 10.90 -13.91
N LEU A 94 19.80 9.86 -14.06
CA LEU A 94 19.95 8.79 -13.08
C LEU A 94 21.04 9.10 -12.05
N ASP A 95 20.95 8.40 -10.92
CA ASP A 95 21.90 8.54 -9.83
C ASP A 95 23.14 7.70 -10.11
N THR A 96 24.20 8.37 -10.59
CA THR A 96 25.45 7.72 -11.02
C THR A 96 26.53 7.67 -9.95
N ARG A 97 26.20 8.01 -8.68
CA ARG A 97 27.16 7.97 -7.56
C ARG A 97 27.72 6.57 -7.27
N PHE A 98 26.94 5.53 -7.58
CA PHE A 98 27.23 4.15 -7.21
C PHE A 98 27.49 3.23 -8.41
N TYR A 99 26.76 3.45 -9.51
CA TYR A 99 26.80 2.61 -10.70
C TYR A 99 26.65 3.45 -11.96
N ASN A 100 27.34 3.05 -13.03
CA ASN A 100 27.11 3.59 -14.37
C ASN A 100 26.02 2.76 -15.05
N TRP A 101 24.79 3.27 -15.03
CA TRP A 101 23.63 2.61 -15.60
C TRP A 101 23.74 2.50 -17.12
N THR A 102 23.48 1.31 -17.66
CA THR A 102 23.45 1.04 -19.09
C THR A 102 22.02 0.91 -19.58
N VAL A 103 21.81 1.20 -20.87
CA VAL A 103 20.50 1.06 -21.53
C VAL A 103 19.91 -0.33 -21.28
N SER A 104 18.62 -0.38 -20.93
CA SER A 104 17.90 -1.62 -20.72
C SER A 104 17.80 -2.40 -22.03
N PRO A 105 18.29 -3.64 -22.11
CA PRO A 105 18.24 -4.41 -23.34
C PRO A 105 16.82 -4.87 -23.64
N ALA A 106 16.42 -4.79 -24.91
CA ALA A 106 15.22 -5.44 -25.40
C ALA A 106 15.37 -6.96 -25.35
N ILE A 107 14.31 -7.66 -24.94
CA ILE A 107 14.22 -9.12 -24.98
C ILE A 107 13.43 -9.62 -26.20
N GLY A 108 12.75 -8.71 -26.89
CA GLY A 108 12.05 -8.93 -28.15
C GLY A 108 11.31 -7.66 -28.55
N SER A 109 10.43 -7.75 -29.55
CA SER A 109 9.66 -6.60 -30.00
C SER A 109 8.32 -7.00 -30.61
N ILE A 110 7.40 -6.04 -30.68
CA ILE A 110 6.11 -6.14 -31.37
C ILE A 110 5.92 -4.94 -32.30
N PRO A 111 5.00 -4.99 -33.28
CA PRO A 111 4.65 -3.80 -34.06
C PRO A 111 4.20 -2.65 -33.15
N GLU A 112 4.72 -1.44 -33.42
CA GLU A 112 4.33 -0.24 -32.70
C GLU A 112 2.97 0.28 -33.18
N ALA A 113 2.22 0.92 -32.29
CA ALA A 113 1.00 1.63 -32.65
C ALA A 113 1.37 2.97 -33.33
N PRO A 114 0.64 3.40 -34.39
CA PRO A 114 0.92 4.69 -35.04
C PRO A 114 0.87 5.89 -34.08
N GLN A 115 0.07 5.78 -33.01
CA GLN A 115 -0.02 6.74 -31.94
C GLN A 115 -0.14 6.03 -30.59
N THR A 116 0.56 6.55 -29.59
CA THR A 116 0.45 6.13 -28.20
C THR A 116 -0.06 7.26 -27.33
N PHE A 117 -0.79 6.92 -26.27
CA PHE A 117 -1.33 7.85 -25.30
C PHE A 117 -0.32 8.20 -24.21
N ALA A 118 -0.50 9.37 -23.61
CA ALA A 118 0.25 9.77 -22.43
C ALA A 118 -0.28 9.03 -21.18
N TYR A 119 0.62 8.60 -20.30
CA TYR A 119 0.26 7.87 -19.08
C TYR A 119 1.24 8.11 -17.93
N ILE A 120 0.80 7.83 -16.72
CA ILE A 120 1.63 7.81 -15.52
C ILE A 120 1.95 6.35 -15.20
N GLU A 121 3.21 6.07 -14.89
CA GLU A 121 3.68 4.76 -14.45
C GLU A 121 4.53 4.84 -13.18
N GLY A 122 4.60 3.71 -12.49
CA GLY A 122 5.57 3.40 -11.45
C GLY A 122 6.20 2.03 -11.73
N ALA A 123 6.13 1.10 -10.77
CA ALA A 123 6.52 -0.29 -11.00
C ALA A 123 5.70 -0.95 -12.13
N TYR A 124 4.44 -0.52 -12.26
CA TYR A 124 3.51 -0.91 -13.32
C TYR A 124 2.90 0.34 -13.98
N GLY A 125 2.17 0.17 -15.08
CA GLY A 125 1.32 1.23 -15.61
C GLY A 125 0.19 1.58 -14.62
N ILE A 126 -0.01 2.87 -14.33
CA ILE A 126 -0.99 3.33 -13.32
C ILE A 126 -2.27 3.87 -13.96
N ILE A 127 -2.15 4.90 -14.82
CA ILE A 127 -3.32 5.55 -15.44
C ILE A 127 -2.95 6.29 -16.73
N ASN A 128 -3.81 6.27 -17.76
CA ASN A 128 -3.60 7.02 -19.00
C ASN A 128 -4.52 8.25 -19.15
N GLU A 129 -4.23 9.10 -20.13
CA GLU A 129 -5.01 10.32 -20.44
C GLU A 129 -6.46 10.07 -20.87
N HIS A 130 -6.82 8.80 -21.11
CA HIS A 130 -8.19 8.34 -21.38
C HIS A 130 -8.87 7.73 -20.15
N GLN A 131 -8.28 7.90 -18.97
CA GLN A 131 -8.84 7.47 -17.69
C GLN A 131 -8.98 5.96 -17.52
N VAL A 132 -8.16 5.17 -18.24
CA VAL A 132 -7.96 3.76 -17.91
C VAL A 132 -6.94 3.69 -16.79
N ALA A 133 -7.31 3.13 -15.64
CA ALA A 133 -6.45 2.99 -14.48
C ALA A 133 -6.30 1.53 -14.05
N ILE A 134 -5.09 1.15 -13.61
CA ILE A 134 -4.68 -0.22 -13.32
C ILE A 134 -3.98 -0.27 -11.96
N GLY A 135 -4.46 -1.11 -11.05
CA GLY A 135 -3.75 -1.56 -9.85
C GLY A 135 -3.38 -3.04 -9.95
N GLU A 136 -2.48 -3.53 -9.09
CA GLU A 136 -1.86 -4.86 -9.23
C GLU A 136 -1.74 -5.62 -7.88
N SER A 137 -1.79 -6.96 -7.94
CA SER A 137 -1.46 -7.86 -6.83
C SER A 137 -0.91 -9.22 -7.30
N THR A 138 0.36 -9.50 -6.96
CA THR A 138 1.08 -10.73 -7.29
C THR A 138 0.45 -11.96 -6.69
N CYS A 139 0.09 -12.91 -7.53
CA CYS A 139 -0.69 -14.08 -7.16
C CYS A 139 0.07 -15.38 -7.44
N PRO A 140 0.12 -16.32 -6.49
CA PRO A 140 0.62 -17.64 -6.77
C PRO A 140 -0.19 -18.37 -7.84
N ALA A 141 0.49 -19.00 -8.79
CA ALA A 141 -0.12 -19.71 -9.90
C ALA A 141 0.52 -21.08 -10.13
N ARG A 142 -0.26 -22.03 -10.67
CA ARG A 142 0.16 -23.42 -10.85
C ARG A 142 1.17 -23.64 -11.97
N PHE A 143 1.24 -22.72 -12.92
CA PHE A 143 2.19 -22.76 -14.02
C PHE A 143 3.10 -21.55 -13.93
N TRP A 144 4.36 -21.76 -14.28
CA TRP A 144 5.38 -20.73 -14.36
C TRP A 144 6.21 -20.99 -15.63
N THR A 145 6.90 -19.96 -16.11
CA THR A 145 7.87 -20.10 -17.20
C THR A 145 8.93 -19.03 -17.11
N LYS A 146 9.97 -19.15 -17.94
CA LYS A 146 11.04 -18.15 -18.05
C LYS A 146 10.79 -17.19 -19.22
N PRO A 147 11.33 -15.96 -19.15
CA PRO A 147 11.40 -15.08 -20.30
C PRO A 147 12.33 -15.61 -21.39
N VAL A 148 12.15 -15.14 -22.62
CA VAL A 148 12.91 -15.55 -23.82
C VAL A 148 14.44 -15.47 -23.65
N THR A 149 14.95 -14.40 -23.05
CA THR A 149 16.39 -14.21 -22.82
C THR A 149 16.95 -15.02 -21.66
N GLN A 150 16.08 -15.65 -20.87
CA GLN A 150 16.44 -16.50 -19.72
C GLN A 150 16.22 -17.99 -20.02
N GLY A 151 16.13 -18.36 -21.30
CA GLY A 151 15.96 -19.74 -21.76
C GLY A 151 14.52 -20.24 -21.83
N GLY A 152 13.53 -19.37 -21.61
CA GLY A 152 12.13 -19.67 -21.82
C GLY A 152 11.61 -19.18 -23.17
N LYS A 153 10.30 -18.95 -23.27
CA LYS A 153 9.63 -18.58 -24.54
C LYS A 153 8.62 -17.45 -24.40
N ALA A 154 8.40 -16.96 -23.19
CA ALA A 154 7.48 -15.86 -22.93
C ALA A 154 8.16 -14.51 -23.13
N LEU A 155 7.45 -13.59 -23.78
CA LEU A 155 7.93 -12.24 -24.04
C LEU A 155 7.49 -11.24 -22.98
N PHE A 156 6.35 -11.44 -22.34
CA PHE A 156 5.71 -10.42 -21.51
C PHE A 156 5.59 -10.79 -20.03
N ASP A 157 5.91 -9.85 -19.16
CA ASP A 157 5.41 -9.78 -17.79
C ASP A 157 4.23 -8.79 -17.70
N VAL A 158 3.60 -8.69 -16.53
CA VAL A 158 2.44 -7.82 -16.34
C VAL A 158 2.79 -6.32 -16.38
N GLY A 159 4.02 -5.94 -16.03
CA GLY A 159 4.53 -4.58 -16.11
C GLY A 159 4.50 -4.06 -17.54
N GLU A 160 5.13 -4.77 -18.48
CA GLU A 160 5.11 -4.37 -19.89
C GLU A 160 3.71 -4.45 -20.50
N LEU A 161 2.90 -5.45 -20.14
CA LEU A 161 1.50 -5.54 -20.61
C LEU A 161 0.67 -4.34 -20.16
N SER A 162 0.77 -3.94 -18.89
CA SER A 162 0.03 -2.79 -18.36
C SER A 162 0.46 -1.48 -19.04
N ARG A 163 1.76 -1.28 -19.29
CA ARG A 163 2.27 -0.12 -20.02
C ARG A 163 1.77 -0.07 -21.46
N ILE A 164 1.82 -1.19 -22.19
CA ILE A 164 1.31 -1.26 -23.57
C ILE A 164 -0.20 -1.03 -23.62
N ALA A 165 -0.94 -1.56 -22.64
CA ALA A 165 -2.37 -1.32 -22.53
C ALA A 165 -2.70 0.17 -22.36
N LEU A 166 -2.00 0.85 -21.45
CA LEU A 166 -2.20 2.28 -21.21
C LEU A 166 -1.77 3.16 -22.39
N GLN A 167 -0.78 2.72 -23.18
CA GLN A 167 -0.37 3.39 -24.41
C GLN A 167 -1.42 3.31 -25.52
N ARG A 168 -2.27 2.28 -25.55
CA ARG A 168 -3.03 1.92 -26.76
C ARG A 168 -4.55 1.80 -26.58
N THR A 169 -5.07 1.95 -25.36
CA THR A 169 -6.50 1.68 -25.07
C THR A 169 -7.20 2.80 -24.33
N GLN A 170 -8.53 2.89 -24.48
CA GLN A 170 -9.36 3.96 -23.89
C GLN A 170 -10.44 3.43 -22.94
N THR A 171 -10.53 2.10 -22.79
CA THR A 171 -11.50 1.45 -21.89
C THR A 171 -10.84 0.27 -21.18
N ALA A 172 -11.34 -0.06 -20.00
CA ALA A 172 -10.88 -1.19 -19.19
C ALA A 172 -10.98 -2.50 -19.96
N ARG A 173 -12.06 -2.70 -20.72
CA ARG A 173 -12.28 -3.89 -21.52
C ARG A 173 -11.26 -4.03 -22.66
N GLN A 174 -10.95 -2.93 -23.36
CA GLN A 174 -9.91 -2.93 -24.38
C GLN A 174 -8.53 -3.21 -23.78
N ALA A 175 -8.22 -2.64 -22.62
CA ALA A 175 -6.97 -2.90 -21.91
C ALA A 175 -6.82 -4.38 -21.58
N ILE A 176 -7.85 -4.99 -20.97
CA ILE A 176 -7.86 -6.43 -20.64
C ILE A 176 -7.67 -7.29 -21.88
N GLN A 177 -8.42 -7.00 -22.95
CA GLN A 177 -8.33 -7.77 -24.18
C GLN A 177 -6.94 -7.67 -24.80
N LEU A 178 -6.37 -6.46 -24.89
CA LEU A 178 -5.04 -6.25 -25.45
C LEU A 178 -3.96 -6.95 -24.64
N MET A 179 -3.97 -6.82 -23.31
CA MET A 179 -3.03 -7.53 -22.43
C MET A 179 -3.15 -9.05 -22.62
N GLY A 180 -4.38 -9.56 -22.66
CA GLY A 180 -4.67 -10.97 -22.84
C GLY A 180 -4.22 -11.51 -24.20
N ASP A 181 -4.46 -10.78 -25.29
CA ASP A 181 -4.10 -11.17 -26.64
C ASP A 181 -2.58 -11.22 -26.82
N LEU A 182 -1.86 -10.20 -26.34
CA LEU A 182 -0.40 -10.16 -26.36
C LEU A 182 0.20 -11.32 -25.56
N ALA A 183 -0.31 -11.57 -24.36
CA ALA A 183 0.15 -12.65 -23.51
C ALA A 183 -0.13 -14.04 -24.12
N VAL A 184 -1.28 -14.23 -24.77
CA VAL A 184 -1.61 -15.48 -25.46
C VAL A 184 -0.71 -15.69 -26.68
N GLN A 185 -0.45 -14.63 -27.44
CA GLN A 185 0.30 -14.70 -28.69
C GLN A 185 1.82 -14.85 -28.48
N TYR A 186 2.38 -14.12 -27.51
CA TYR A 186 3.82 -14.00 -27.30
C TYR A 186 4.31 -14.62 -25.98
N GLY A 187 3.40 -15.17 -25.19
CA GLY A 187 3.69 -15.83 -23.92
C GLY A 187 3.84 -14.85 -22.75
N TYR A 188 3.53 -15.37 -21.56
CA TYR A 188 3.58 -14.63 -20.30
C TYR A 188 4.50 -15.29 -19.28
N TYR A 189 5.28 -14.51 -18.53
CA TYR A 189 6.09 -14.95 -17.39
C TYR A 189 5.78 -14.12 -16.14
N GLY A 190 5.96 -14.72 -14.96
CA GLY A 190 5.70 -14.05 -13.68
C GLY A 190 6.87 -13.17 -13.21
N ALA A 191 6.71 -12.49 -12.07
CA ALA A 191 7.71 -11.56 -11.52
C ALA A 191 9.02 -12.26 -11.14
N VAL A 192 8.95 -13.53 -10.74
CA VAL A 192 10.11 -14.37 -10.42
C VAL A 192 10.11 -15.63 -11.29
N TRP A 193 11.24 -15.89 -11.96
CA TRP A 193 11.42 -17.02 -12.87
C TRP A 193 12.60 -17.93 -12.50
N GLU A 194 13.23 -17.70 -11.35
CA GLU A 194 14.28 -18.58 -10.80
C GLU A 194 14.09 -18.83 -9.30
N GLY A 195 14.75 -19.87 -8.78
CA GLY A 195 14.73 -20.21 -7.36
C GLY A 195 13.47 -20.95 -6.88
N GLU A 196 13.33 -21.06 -5.56
CA GLU A 196 12.26 -21.83 -4.91
C GLU A 196 10.90 -21.10 -4.91
N GLY A 197 10.89 -19.81 -5.27
CA GLY A 197 9.73 -18.92 -5.20
C GLY A 197 8.90 -18.83 -6.49
N VAL A 198 9.29 -19.47 -7.58
CA VAL A 198 8.68 -19.24 -8.92
C VAL A 198 7.16 -19.36 -8.93
N TYR A 199 6.58 -20.33 -8.22
CA TYR A 199 5.11 -20.50 -8.19
C TYR A 199 4.39 -19.47 -7.32
N ASP A 200 5.07 -18.84 -6.36
CA ASP A 200 4.47 -17.83 -5.47
C ASP A 200 4.21 -16.50 -6.19
N GLU A 201 4.85 -16.29 -7.34
CA GLU A 201 4.88 -15.04 -8.12
C GLU A 201 4.72 -15.29 -9.63
N ALA A 202 4.23 -16.48 -10.00
CA ALA A 202 4.04 -16.85 -11.39
C ALA A 202 2.81 -16.20 -12.04
N GLY A 203 1.81 -15.78 -11.25
CA GLY A 203 0.58 -15.18 -11.73
C GLY A 203 0.37 -13.78 -11.20
N GLU A 204 -0.53 -13.05 -11.84
CA GLU A 204 -0.81 -11.66 -11.51
C GLU A 204 -2.31 -11.38 -11.56
N ALA A 205 -2.74 -10.44 -10.71
CA ALA A 205 -4.11 -9.98 -10.67
C ALA A 205 -4.17 -8.46 -10.75
N LEU A 206 -4.83 -7.95 -11.78
CA LEU A 206 -5.00 -6.52 -12.02
C LEU A 206 -6.42 -6.06 -11.70
N THR A 207 -6.52 -4.89 -11.09
CA THR A 207 -7.76 -4.15 -10.91
C THR A 207 -7.82 -3.05 -11.97
N VAL A 208 -8.65 -3.24 -12.99
CA VAL A 208 -8.70 -2.37 -14.19
C VAL A 208 -10.00 -1.59 -14.18
N THR A 209 -9.90 -0.27 -14.30
CA THR A 209 -11.05 0.64 -14.29
C THR A 209 -11.02 1.59 -15.46
N ASP A 210 -12.19 1.99 -15.92
CA ASP A 210 -12.41 3.20 -16.70
C ASP A 210 -13.57 4.00 -16.08
N THR A 211 -14.04 5.04 -16.75
CA THR A 211 -15.14 5.89 -16.24
C THR A 211 -16.48 5.16 -16.05
N LYS A 212 -16.62 3.92 -16.53
CA LYS A 212 -17.86 3.14 -16.55
C LYS A 212 -17.74 1.77 -15.88
N GLU A 213 -16.67 1.03 -16.16
CA GLU A 213 -16.53 -0.36 -15.74
C GLU A 213 -15.35 -0.56 -14.77
N ALA A 214 -15.54 -1.52 -13.87
CA ALA A 214 -14.57 -2.00 -12.91
C ALA A 214 -14.36 -3.50 -13.11
N TRP A 215 -13.11 -3.95 -13.25
CA TRP A 215 -12.77 -5.33 -13.57
C TRP A 215 -11.62 -5.85 -12.70
N ILE A 216 -11.68 -7.12 -12.34
CA ILE A 216 -10.51 -7.88 -11.88
C ILE A 216 -10.08 -8.80 -13.01
N PHE A 217 -8.80 -8.76 -13.38
CA PHE A 217 -8.17 -9.56 -14.43
C PHE A 217 -7.06 -10.42 -13.84
N HIS A 218 -7.17 -11.73 -13.94
CA HIS A 218 -6.11 -12.67 -13.55
C HIS A 218 -5.38 -13.19 -14.78
N ILE A 219 -4.07 -13.36 -14.64
CA ILE A 219 -3.21 -13.92 -15.69
C ILE A 219 -2.14 -14.83 -15.08
N LEU A 220 -1.80 -15.89 -15.80
CA LEU A 220 -0.69 -16.78 -15.52
C LEU A 220 -0.13 -17.38 -16.83
N PRO A 221 1.08 -17.95 -16.82
CA PRO A 221 1.59 -18.71 -17.96
C PRO A 221 0.70 -19.91 -18.26
N ASP A 222 0.67 -20.31 -19.53
CA ASP A 222 0.13 -21.63 -19.87
C ASP A 222 1.14 -22.74 -19.54
N ASP A 223 0.69 -23.98 -19.58
CA ASP A 223 1.52 -25.17 -19.31
C ASP A 223 2.57 -25.46 -20.41
N THR A 224 2.57 -24.73 -21.52
CA THR A 224 3.62 -24.83 -22.55
C THR A 224 4.73 -23.80 -22.39
N GLY A 225 4.50 -22.76 -21.59
CA GLY A 225 5.39 -21.62 -21.41
C GLY A 225 5.51 -20.73 -22.64
N LYS A 226 4.63 -20.87 -23.63
CA LYS A 226 4.59 -20.08 -24.88
C LYS A 226 3.37 -19.17 -24.97
N SER A 227 2.39 -19.36 -24.11
CA SER A 227 1.13 -18.64 -24.11
C SER A 227 0.80 -18.24 -22.67
N ALA A 228 -0.42 -17.75 -22.47
CA ALA A 228 -0.97 -17.40 -21.17
C ALA A 228 -2.36 -18.01 -21.02
N VAL A 229 -2.79 -18.16 -19.77
CA VAL A 229 -4.18 -18.36 -19.40
C VAL A 229 -4.64 -17.15 -18.60
N TRP A 230 -5.81 -16.61 -18.93
CA TRP A 230 -6.33 -15.46 -18.21
C TRP A 230 -7.86 -15.48 -18.13
N ALA A 231 -8.40 -14.80 -17.13
CA ALA A 231 -9.82 -14.53 -16.97
C ALA A 231 -10.04 -13.16 -16.34
N ALA A 232 -11.15 -12.50 -16.68
CA ALA A 232 -11.56 -11.26 -16.04
C ALA A 232 -13.03 -11.31 -15.65
N GLN A 233 -13.34 -10.72 -14.49
CA GLN A 233 -14.70 -10.59 -13.98
C GLN A 233 -15.02 -9.12 -13.68
N ARG A 234 -16.17 -8.65 -14.16
CA ARG A 234 -16.68 -7.31 -13.88
C ARG A 234 -17.17 -7.24 -12.44
N VAL A 235 -16.71 -6.22 -11.72
CA VAL A 235 -17.22 -5.87 -10.40
C VAL A 235 -18.59 -5.20 -10.57
N PRO A 236 -19.65 -5.68 -9.89
CA PRO A 236 -20.95 -5.02 -9.94
C PRO A 236 -20.84 -3.56 -9.51
N ASP A 237 -21.58 -2.68 -10.19
CA ASP A 237 -21.43 -1.23 -9.99
C ASP A 237 -21.66 -0.80 -8.53
N ASP A 238 -22.47 -1.51 -7.75
CA ASP A 238 -22.78 -1.20 -6.35
C ASP A 238 -21.95 -2.00 -5.32
N GLN A 239 -20.83 -2.60 -5.76
CA GLN A 239 -19.96 -3.41 -4.89
C GLN A 239 -18.52 -2.90 -4.83
N ILE A 240 -17.84 -3.29 -3.77
CA ILE A 240 -16.38 -3.23 -3.61
C ILE A 240 -15.82 -4.66 -3.64
N SER A 241 -14.65 -4.81 -4.25
CA SER A 241 -13.87 -6.04 -4.29
C SER A 241 -12.38 -5.73 -4.06
N GLY A 242 -11.54 -6.75 -3.99
CA GLY A 242 -10.11 -6.58 -3.89
C GLY A 242 -9.36 -7.89 -4.09
N VAL A 243 -8.05 -7.76 -4.28
CA VAL A 243 -7.12 -8.86 -4.42
C VAL A 243 -5.97 -8.69 -3.43
N ALA A 244 -5.65 -9.77 -2.75
CA ALA A 244 -4.65 -9.83 -1.68
C ALA A 244 -3.74 -11.04 -1.90
N ASN A 245 -2.94 -11.01 -2.97
CA ASN A 245 -2.01 -12.08 -3.38
C ASN A 245 -2.60 -13.48 -3.45
N GLN A 246 -3.85 -13.55 -3.92
CA GLN A 246 -4.51 -14.77 -4.30
C GLN A 246 -5.61 -14.43 -5.31
N PHE A 247 -5.75 -15.24 -6.35
CA PHE A 247 -6.90 -15.19 -7.25
C PHE A 247 -8.24 -15.28 -6.49
N VAL A 248 -9.21 -14.47 -6.93
CA VAL A 248 -10.59 -14.38 -6.38
C VAL A 248 -11.72 -14.70 -7.37
N ILE A 249 -11.50 -14.65 -8.69
CA ILE A 249 -12.46 -15.10 -9.72
C ILE A 249 -12.77 -16.59 -9.55
N ARG A 250 -14.02 -16.91 -9.18
CA ARG A 250 -14.50 -18.27 -8.92
C ARG A 250 -15.10 -18.87 -10.18
N GLU A 251 -16.41 -19.13 -10.17
CA GLU A 251 -17.14 -19.68 -11.30
C GLU A 251 -17.12 -18.71 -12.49
N LEU A 252 -16.65 -19.20 -13.63
CA LEU A 252 -16.52 -18.44 -14.87
C LEU A 252 -17.66 -18.82 -15.82
N ASP A 253 -18.60 -17.89 -16.04
CA ASP A 253 -19.71 -18.08 -16.96
C ASP A 253 -19.48 -17.28 -18.27
N LEU A 254 -18.85 -17.94 -19.25
CA LEU A 254 -18.55 -17.34 -20.55
C LEU A 254 -19.79 -17.11 -21.43
N SER A 255 -20.98 -17.58 -21.03
CA SER A 255 -22.24 -17.20 -21.69
C SER A 255 -22.64 -15.75 -21.39
N ARG A 256 -21.99 -15.11 -20.41
CA ARG A 256 -22.23 -13.74 -19.95
C ARG A 256 -21.04 -12.81 -20.25
N PRO A 257 -20.75 -12.48 -21.52
CA PRO A 257 -19.58 -11.69 -21.92
C PRO A 257 -19.58 -10.25 -21.37
N THR A 258 -20.73 -9.75 -20.92
CA THR A 258 -20.82 -8.47 -20.20
C THR A 258 -20.09 -8.53 -18.86
N PHE A 259 -20.06 -9.69 -18.22
CA PHE A 259 -19.52 -9.91 -16.87
C PHE A 259 -18.20 -10.69 -16.85
N PHE A 260 -17.94 -11.50 -17.87
CA PHE A 260 -16.76 -12.36 -17.92
C PHE A 260 -16.04 -12.26 -19.26
N LEU A 261 -14.71 -12.28 -19.20
CA LEU A 261 -13.80 -12.42 -20.34
C LEU A 261 -12.77 -13.48 -19.98
N ALA A 262 -12.24 -14.20 -20.97
CA ALA A 262 -11.17 -15.17 -20.73
C ALA A 262 -10.36 -15.45 -21.99
N SER A 263 -9.19 -16.04 -21.78
CA SER A 263 -8.37 -16.57 -22.86
C SER A 263 -9.09 -17.73 -23.57
N PRO A 264 -8.89 -17.88 -24.90
CA PRO A 264 -9.55 -18.94 -25.66
C PRO A 264 -9.17 -20.36 -25.20
N ASN A 265 -8.00 -20.51 -24.57
CA ASN A 265 -7.45 -21.77 -24.07
C ASN A 265 -7.81 -22.07 -22.59
N VAL A 266 -8.64 -21.25 -21.93
CA VAL A 266 -8.93 -21.34 -20.47
C VAL A 266 -9.53 -22.67 -20.03
N HIS A 267 -10.33 -23.32 -20.88
CA HIS A 267 -10.89 -24.64 -20.54
C HIS A 267 -9.95 -25.78 -20.97
N ASP A 268 -9.35 -25.67 -22.16
CA ASP A 268 -8.51 -26.73 -22.74
C ASP A 268 -7.25 -26.99 -21.90
N VAL A 269 -6.60 -25.93 -21.41
CA VAL A 269 -5.44 -26.06 -20.52
C VAL A 269 -5.84 -26.76 -19.21
N ALA A 270 -6.98 -26.41 -18.63
CA ALA A 270 -7.45 -27.05 -17.40
C ALA A 270 -7.78 -28.53 -17.61
N ILE A 271 -8.45 -28.88 -18.72
CA ILE A 271 -8.84 -30.25 -19.04
C ILE A 271 -7.60 -31.13 -19.25
N ARG A 272 -6.67 -30.71 -20.10
CA ARG A 272 -5.49 -31.53 -20.45
C ARG A 272 -4.51 -31.72 -19.29
N ASN A 273 -4.53 -30.80 -18.32
CA ASN A 273 -3.75 -30.91 -17.08
C ASN A 273 -4.53 -31.55 -15.92
N ASN A 274 -5.73 -32.10 -16.18
CA ASN A 274 -6.60 -32.71 -15.17
C ASN A 274 -6.98 -31.77 -14.00
N LEU A 275 -7.00 -30.46 -14.24
CA LEU A 275 -7.37 -29.43 -13.27
C LEU A 275 -8.89 -29.20 -13.21
N TRP A 276 -9.60 -29.57 -14.28
CA TRP A 276 -11.05 -29.55 -14.35
C TRP A 276 -11.57 -30.70 -15.21
N LYS A 277 -12.73 -31.26 -14.83
CA LYS A 277 -13.41 -32.33 -15.57
C LYS A 277 -14.85 -31.88 -15.86
N PRO A 278 -15.24 -31.68 -17.13
CA PRO A 278 -16.56 -31.13 -17.49
C PRO A 278 -17.74 -32.10 -17.30
N HIS A 279 -17.59 -33.16 -16.52
CA HIS A 279 -18.66 -34.15 -16.31
C HIS A 279 -19.77 -33.61 -15.39
N ASN A 280 -21.02 -34.01 -15.65
CA ASN A 280 -22.21 -33.73 -14.83
C ASN A 280 -22.42 -32.25 -14.48
N ASN A 281 -22.26 -31.34 -15.45
CA ASN A 281 -22.44 -29.89 -15.25
C ASN A 281 -21.53 -29.28 -14.16
N THR A 282 -20.33 -29.86 -13.92
CA THR A 282 -19.39 -29.30 -12.95
C THR A 282 -18.97 -27.89 -13.39
N PRO A 283 -19.31 -26.81 -12.66
CA PRO A 283 -18.93 -25.46 -13.05
C PRO A 283 -17.42 -25.28 -13.10
N PHE A 284 -16.94 -24.48 -14.04
CA PHE A 284 -15.53 -24.14 -14.13
C PHE A 284 -15.19 -23.03 -13.13
N ASP A 285 -14.33 -23.34 -12.16
CA ASP A 285 -13.85 -22.39 -11.15
C ASP A 285 -12.38 -22.06 -11.44
N PHE A 286 -12.12 -20.82 -11.86
CA PHE A 286 -10.80 -20.37 -12.33
C PHE A 286 -9.76 -20.43 -11.20
N THR A 287 -10.09 -19.89 -10.02
CA THR A 287 -9.19 -19.89 -8.86
C THR A 287 -8.85 -21.32 -8.44
N ARG A 288 -9.85 -22.22 -8.37
CA ARG A 288 -9.61 -23.63 -8.03
C ARG A 288 -8.71 -24.33 -9.06
N ALA A 289 -8.93 -24.04 -10.35
CA ALA A 289 -8.17 -24.64 -11.44
C ALA A 289 -6.72 -24.15 -11.47
N TYR A 290 -6.47 -22.85 -11.28
CA TYR A 290 -5.20 -22.23 -11.64
C TYR A 290 -4.41 -21.57 -10.51
N ALA A 291 -5.02 -21.23 -9.38
CA ALA A 291 -4.30 -20.69 -8.25
C ALA A 291 -3.40 -21.77 -7.63
N GLN A 292 -2.20 -21.36 -7.20
CA GLN A 292 -1.35 -22.17 -6.35
C GLN A 292 -1.68 -21.85 -4.88
N PRO A 293 -2.23 -22.79 -4.09
CA PRO A 293 -2.48 -22.52 -2.69
C PRO A 293 -1.16 -22.24 -1.95
N ARG A 294 -1.11 -21.17 -1.15
CA ARG A 294 0.01 -21.02 -0.20
C ARG A 294 -0.15 -22.08 0.90
N LYS A 295 0.98 -22.65 1.35
CA LYS A 295 1.11 -23.56 2.52
C LYS A 295 0.35 -22.99 3.75
N PRO A 296 0.05 -23.77 4.83
CA PRO A 296 -1.11 -23.59 5.73
C PRO A 296 -1.28 -22.25 6.48
N MET A 297 -0.42 -21.26 6.25
CA MET A 297 -0.51 -19.88 6.71
C MET A 297 -1.39 -18.97 5.82
N HIS A 298 -2.09 -19.53 4.81
CA HIS A 298 -2.79 -18.76 3.77
C HIS A 298 -3.75 -17.70 4.33
N GLN A 299 -4.49 -18.04 5.40
CA GLN A 299 -5.45 -17.13 6.01
C GLN A 299 -4.83 -15.86 6.59
N TYR A 300 -3.66 -15.97 7.23
CA TYR A 300 -2.98 -14.84 7.86
C TYR A 300 -2.37 -13.88 6.84
N TYR A 301 -2.09 -14.39 5.65
CA TYR A 301 -1.41 -13.66 4.60
C TYR A 301 -2.36 -12.98 3.61
N SER A 302 -3.37 -13.69 3.14
CA SER A 302 -4.20 -13.28 1.99
C SER A 302 -5.66 -13.07 2.39
N THR A 303 -6.38 -14.12 2.76
CA THR A 303 -7.84 -14.04 2.92
C THR A 303 -8.27 -13.14 4.08
N ARG A 304 -7.47 -13.00 5.14
CA ARG A 304 -7.81 -12.06 6.23
C ARG A 304 -7.83 -10.60 5.78
N ARG A 305 -6.99 -10.20 4.81
CA ARG A 305 -7.06 -8.84 4.22
C ARG A 305 -8.35 -8.63 3.44
N ILE A 306 -8.81 -9.64 2.70
CA ILE A 306 -10.11 -9.57 1.98
C ILE A 306 -11.27 -9.51 2.96
N TRP A 307 -11.26 -10.35 4.00
CA TRP A 307 -12.24 -10.27 5.08
C TRP A 307 -12.28 -8.86 5.71
N ARG A 308 -11.10 -8.30 5.98
CA ARG A 308 -10.99 -6.98 6.59
C ARG A 308 -11.50 -5.88 5.66
N LEU A 309 -11.15 -5.94 4.38
CA LEU A 309 -11.69 -5.03 3.37
C LEU A 309 -13.23 -5.03 3.37
N PHE A 310 -13.84 -6.21 3.36
CA PHE A 310 -15.30 -6.33 3.33
C PHE A 310 -15.97 -5.85 4.62
N THR A 311 -15.38 -6.13 5.78
CA THR A 311 -15.91 -5.67 7.08
C THR A 311 -15.66 -4.18 7.32
N LEU A 312 -14.61 -3.59 6.75
CA LEU A 312 -14.40 -2.14 6.72
C LEU A 312 -15.45 -1.44 5.85
N ALA A 313 -15.76 -2.01 4.68
CA ALA A 313 -16.76 -1.48 3.77
C ALA A 313 -18.20 -1.63 4.30
N ASN A 314 -18.47 -2.72 5.00
CA ASN A 314 -19.77 -2.99 5.59
C ASN A 314 -19.61 -3.65 6.98
N PRO A 315 -19.60 -2.85 8.07
CA PRO A 315 -19.45 -3.37 9.43
C PRO A 315 -20.59 -4.28 9.92
N ALA A 316 -21.74 -4.28 9.23
CA ALA A 316 -22.87 -5.16 9.54
C ALA A 316 -22.73 -6.55 8.89
N LEU A 317 -21.69 -6.76 8.08
CA LEU A 317 -21.46 -8.03 7.41
C LEU A 317 -21.00 -9.11 8.40
N GLU A 318 -21.79 -10.17 8.56
CA GLU A 318 -21.44 -11.36 9.34
C GLU A 318 -20.55 -12.30 8.52
N LEU A 319 -19.36 -11.83 8.14
CA LEU A 319 -18.36 -12.64 7.44
C LEU A 319 -17.34 -13.20 8.44
N SER A 320 -17.11 -14.51 8.39
CA SER A 320 -16.07 -15.16 9.19
C SER A 320 -14.68 -14.67 8.77
N PRO A 321 -13.74 -14.39 9.69
CA PRO A 321 -12.33 -14.10 9.38
C PRO A 321 -11.51 -15.36 9.04
N THR A 322 -12.10 -16.54 9.23
CA THR A 322 -11.52 -17.85 8.94
C THR A 322 -12.29 -18.51 7.82
N THR A 323 -11.54 -19.05 6.86
CA THR A 323 -12.04 -19.67 5.62
C THR A 323 -11.11 -20.81 5.19
N ASP A 324 -11.46 -21.52 4.11
CA ASP A 324 -10.60 -22.50 3.48
C ASP A 324 -9.36 -21.88 2.79
N LEU A 325 -8.48 -22.74 2.29
CA LEU A 325 -7.21 -22.35 1.66
C LEU A 325 -7.37 -21.41 0.46
N LEU A 326 -8.53 -21.42 -0.21
CA LEU A 326 -8.78 -20.61 -1.40
C LEU A 326 -9.80 -19.50 -1.15
N GLY A 327 -10.29 -19.32 0.07
CA GLY A 327 -11.35 -18.35 0.36
C GLY A 327 -12.66 -18.65 -0.36
N SER A 328 -13.02 -19.93 -0.58
CA SER A 328 -14.10 -20.28 -1.52
C SER A 328 -15.51 -19.90 -1.07
N ASP A 329 -15.70 -19.62 0.21
CA ASP A 329 -16.95 -19.14 0.81
C ASP A 329 -17.07 -17.60 0.83
N TYR A 330 -16.01 -16.87 0.49
CA TYR A 330 -16.07 -15.41 0.40
C TYR A 330 -16.72 -14.97 -0.91
N PRO A 331 -17.59 -13.95 -0.88
CA PRO A 331 -18.16 -13.40 -2.10
C PRO A 331 -17.10 -12.68 -2.93
N PHE A 332 -17.30 -12.63 -4.25
CA PHE A 332 -16.42 -11.88 -5.16
C PHE A 332 -16.35 -10.38 -4.78
N GLY A 333 -17.46 -9.81 -4.34
CA GLY A 333 -17.55 -8.44 -3.85
C GLY A 333 -18.73 -8.27 -2.91
N VAL A 334 -18.72 -7.19 -2.14
CA VAL A 334 -19.79 -6.86 -1.19
C VAL A 334 -20.31 -5.46 -1.42
N LYS A 335 -21.59 -5.24 -1.10
CA LYS A 335 -22.16 -3.90 -1.09
C LYS A 335 -21.68 -3.16 0.16
N PRO A 336 -21.03 -1.98 0.03
CA PRO A 336 -20.65 -1.18 1.18
C PRO A 336 -21.90 -0.64 1.90
N ALA A 337 -21.77 -0.31 3.19
CA ALA A 337 -22.87 0.24 3.99
C ALA A 337 -23.35 1.61 3.47
N SER A 338 -22.45 2.37 2.86
CA SER A 338 -22.68 3.62 2.15
C SER A 338 -21.68 3.76 1.00
N PRO A 339 -21.95 4.60 -0.02
CA PRO A 339 -20.94 4.91 -1.03
C PRO A 339 -19.62 5.39 -0.40
N LEU A 340 -18.51 4.91 -0.94
CA LEU A 340 -17.15 5.11 -0.42
C LEU A 340 -16.48 6.26 -1.17
N SER A 341 -15.88 7.18 -0.41
CA SER A 341 -15.08 8.28 -0.95
C SER A 341 -13.63 7.85 -1.20
N PRO A 342 -12.86 8.60 -2.01
CA PRO A 342 -11.42 8.37 -2.12
C PRO A 342 -10.71 8.41 -0.75
N ARG A 343 -11.15 9.26 0.18
CA ARG A 343 -10.65 9.33 1.57
C ARG A 343 -10.90 8.03 2.34
N ASP A 344 -12.05 7.39 2.14
CA ASP A 344 -12.36 6.09 2.77
C ASP A 344 -11.40 5.00 2.28
N ILE A 345 -11.09 5.00 0.98
CA ILE A 345 -10.19 4.02 0.39
C ILE A 345 -8.74 4.25 0.85
N MET A 346 -8.28 5.50 0.91
CA MET A 346 -6.98 5.84 1.52
C MET A 346 -6.91 5.38 2.98
N ARG A 347 -8.00 5.51 3.75
CA ARG A 347 -8.08 4.96 5.12
C ARG A 347 -7.99 3.44 5.13
N PHE A 348 -8.65 2.74 4.21
CA PHE A 348 -8.57 1.27 4.14
C PHE A 348 -7.13 0.79 3.83
N GLN A 349 -6.38 1.53 3.00
CA GLN A 349 -4.98 1.22 2.73
C GLN A 349 -4.05 1.37 3.96
N ARG A 350 -4.51 2.07 5.01
CA ARG A 350 -3.78 2.32 6.26
C ARG A 350 -4.03 1.27 7.34
N ASP A 351 -4.93 0.32 7.10
CA ASP A 351 -5.47 -0.58 8.12
C ASP A 351 -4.49 -1.73 8.48
N HIS A 352 -4.39 -1.99 9.78
CA HIS A 352 -3.71 -3.11 10.42
C HIS A 352 -4.65 -3.89 11.33
N TYR A 353 -5.90 -4.07 10.90
CA TYR A 353 -6.97 -4.77 11.60
C TYR A 353 -7.46 -4.09 12.89
N GLU A 354 -7.33 -2.77 12.99
CA GLU A 354 -7.66 -2.01 14.21
C GLU A 354 -9.11 -2.27 14.68
N GLY A 355 -9.27 -2.49 15.99
CA GLY A 355 -10.57 -2.75 16.60
C GLY A 355 -11.11 -4.17 16.41
N THR A 356 -10.29 -5.10 15.91
CA THR A 356 -10.63 -6.52 15.77
C THR A 356 -9.78 -7.39 16.70
N PRO A 357 -10.08 -8.69 16.88
CA PRO A 357 -9.18 -9.61 17.58
C PRO A 357 -7.78 -9.75 16.95
N PHE A 358 -7.58 -9.24 15.74
CA PHE A 358 -6.33 -9.32 14.97
C PHE A 358 -5.56 -7.99 14.93
N ASP A 359 -6.02 -6.99 15.69
CA ASP A 359 -5.43 -5.65 15.75
C ASP A 359 -3.93 -5.72 16.06
N MET A 360 -3.11 -5.35 15.07
CA MET A 360 -1.66 -5.45 15.15
C MET A 360 -1.03 -4.38 16.03
N THR A 361 -1.80 -3.37 16.46
CA THR A 361 -1.38 -2.32 17.40
C THR A 361 -1.55 -2.74 18.87
N LYS A 362 -2.04 -3.96 19.11
CA LYS A 362 -2.30 -4.54 20.43
C LYS A 362 -1.49 -5.80 20.66
N SER A 363 -1.54 -6.28 21.90
CA SER A 363 -0.90 -7.50 22.41
C SER A 363 0.61 -7.39 22.59
N PRO A 364 1.26 -8.38 23.25
CA PRO A 364 2.72 -8.41 23.35
C PRO A 364 3.44 -8.39 21.99
N LYS A 365 2.78 -8.84 20.91
CA LYS A 365 3.35 -8.84 19.55
C LYS A 365 3.66 -7.44 19.03
N SER A 366 3.00 -6.40 19.54
CA SER A 366 3.19 -5.00 19.12
C SER A 366 4.24 -4.25 19.94
N GLY A 367 4.98 -4.96 20.80
CA GLY A 367 5.90 -4.35 21.76
C GLY A 367 5.21 -3.42 22.76
N PRO A 368 5.98 -2.67 23.57
CA PRO A 368 5.43 -1.85 24.65
C PRO A 368 4.60 -0.66 24.17
N TYR A 369 4.78 -0.22 22.92
CA TYR A 369 4.20 1.02 22.40
C TYR A 369 3.20 0.82 21.26
N GLY A 370 2.88 -0.42 20.88
CA GLY A 370 1.79 -0.69 19.94
C GLY A 370 2.17 -0.64 18.47
N ASP A 371 3.43 -0.89 18.13
CA ASP A 371 3.92 -0.90 16.75
C ASP A 371 3.24 -2.00 15.91
N PRO A 372 2.56 -1.68 14.80
CA PRO A 372 1.95 -2.67 13.94
C PRO A 372 2.93 -3.41 13.03
N ASP A 373 4.18 -2.95 12.87
CA ASP A 373 5.09 -3.55 11.90
C ASP A 373 5.56 -4.96 12.29
N ARG A 374 5.58 -5.87 11.30
CA ARG A 374 6.06 -7.25 11.45
C ARG A 374 7.05 -7.55 10.34
N TYR A 375 8.33 -7.53 10.67
CA TYR A 375 9.40 -7.69 9.69
C TYR A 375 9.40 -9.07 9.03
N ASP A 376 10.00 -9.12 7.85
CA ASP A 376 10.04 -10.35 7.06
C ASP A 376 10.77 -11.47 7.78
N PRO A 377 10.22 -12.70 7.71
CA PRO A 377 10.85 -13.84 8.35
C PRO A 377 12.18 -14.16 7.66
N SER A 378 13.27 -14.08 8.43
CA SER A 378 14.62 -14.41 7.95
C SER A 378 15.36 -15.22 9.03
N PRO A 379 15.98 -16.36 8.69
CA PRO A 379 16.81 -17.11 9.62
C PRO A 379 17.89 -16.22 10.22
N ASN A 380 18.11 -16.32 11.52
CA ASN A 380 19.18 -15.63 12.22
C ASN A 380 19.72 -16.57 13.31
N HIS A 381 21.01 -16.44 13.67
CA HIS A 381 21.68 -17.22 14.74
C HIS A 381 21.10 -18.63 15.01
N ASP A 382 20.13 -18.74 15.92
CA ASP A 382 19.46 -19.94 16.40
C ASP A 382 18.07 -20.21 15.77
N LEU A 383 17.48 -19.24 15.05
CA LEU A 383 16.23 -19.37 14.29
C LEU A 383 16.50 -19.94 12.88
N THR A 384 16.05 -21.16 12.62
CA THR A 384 16.20 -21.82 11.32
C THR A 384 15.02 -21.53 10.37
N LYS A 385 15.18 -21.88 9.09
CA LYS A 385 14.06 -21.87 8.11
C LYS A 385 12.92 -22.80 8.54
N GLU A 386 13.24 -23.91 9.20
CA GLU A 386 12.25 -24.87 9.68
C GLU A 386 11.44 -24.26 10.83
N ASP A 387 12.07 -23.58 11.77
CA ASP A 387 11.38 -22.89 12.87
C ASP A 387 10.41 -21.85 12.33
N ILE A 388 10.87 -21.02 11.38
CA ILE A 388 10.05 -20.02 10.69
C ILE A 388 8.81 -20.65 10.05
N SER A 389 8.94 -21.85 9.47
CA SER A 389 7.84 -22.50 8.75
C SER A 389 6.65 -22.86 9.65
N HIS A 390 6.86 -22.90 10.97
CA HIS A 390 5.83 -23.17 11.97
C HIS A 390 5.20 -21.89 12.56
N GLY A 391 5.76 -20.70 12.30
CA GLY A 391 5.31 -19.42 12.84
C GLY A 391 4.66 -18.50 11.81
N HIS A 392 3.75 -17.63 12.26
CA HIS A 392 3.14 -16.62 11.39
C HIS A 392 2.73 -15.36 12.17
N PHE A 393 2.74 -14.24 11.45
CA PHE A 393 2.00 -13.05 11.81
C PHE A 393 0.91 -12.77 10.79
N GLU A 394 -0.10 -12.05 11.23
CA GLU A 394 -1.02 -11.37 10.36
C GLU A 394 -0.25 -10.47 9.38
N ARG A 395 -0.62 -10.53 8.11
CA ARG A 395 -0.26 -9.51 7.14
C ARG A 395 -1.37 -8.46 7.06
N ALA A 396 -1.07 -7.22 7.42
CA ALA A 396 -1.94 -6.07 7.24
C ALA A 396 -2.04 -5.59 5.79
N ILE A 397 -3.04 -4.76 5.50
CA ILE A 397 -3.17 -4.06 4.21
C ILE A 397 -2.03 -3.06 4.07
N SER A 398 -1.76 -2.27 5.12
CA SER A 398 -0.60 -1.38 5.20
C SER A 398 0.62 -2.12 5.73
N ILE A 399 1.81 -1.85 5.18
CA ILE A 399 3.07 -2.44 5.65
C ILE A 399 4.26 -1.50 5.38
N PHE A 400 5.26 -1.51 6.26
CA PHE A 400 6.48 -0.68 6.21
C PHE A 400 7.29 -0.74 4.90
N ARG A 401 7.12 -1.78 4.09
CA ARG A 401 7.85 -2.00 2.84
C ARG A 401 7.08 -1.57 1.58
N ALA A 402 5.95 -0.87 1.72
CA ALA A 402 5.31 -0.28 0.55
C ALA A 402 6.22 0.77 -0.09
N SER A 403 6.46 0.66 -1.39
CA SER A 403 7.18 1.67 -2.17
C SER A 403 6.27 2.88 -2.42
N TYR A 404 5.01 2.62 -2.76
CA TYR A 404 3.98 3.63 -2.92
C TYR A 404 2.58 3.02 -2.83
N SER A 405 1.58 3.89 -2.73
CA SER A 405 0.18 3.53 -2.92
C SER A 405 -0.60 4.65 -3.59
N PHE A 406 -1.70 4.30 -4.25
CA PHE A 406 -2.58 5.28 -4.87
C PHE A 406 -4.06 4.90 -4.85
N VAL A 407 -4.93 5.90 -5.05
CA VAL A 407 -6.35 5.76 -5.38
C VAL A 407 -6.65 6.57 -6.64
N SER A 408 -7.22 5.94 -7.66
CA SER A 408 -7.63 6.64 -8.89
C SER A 408 -8.96 7.38 -8.71
N VAL A 409 -9.04 8.60 -9.23
CA VAL A 409 -10.27 9.38 -9.33
C VAL A 409 -10.49 9.76 -10.79
N LEU A 410 -11.62 9.30 -11.32
CA LEU A 410 -12.01 9.48 -12.72
C LEU A 410 -13.22 10.43 -12.79
N ASP A 411 -13.45 11.00 -13.96
CA ASP A 411 -14.58 11.88 -14.25
C ASP A 411 -15.21 11.49 -15.60
N PRO A 412 -16.47 11.02 -15.63
CA PRO A 412 -17.12 10.57 -16.85
C PRO A 412 -17.54 11.75 -17.74
N SER A 413 -17.59 12.96 -17.18
CA SER A 413 -18.02 14.19 -17.85
C SER A 413 -16.86 14.94 -18.49
N ASN A 414 -15.65 14.80 -17.95
CA ASN A 414 -14.47 15.47 -18.48
C ASN A 414 -13.17 14.67 -18.25
N PRO A 415 -12.50 14.14 -19.30
CA PRO A 415 -11.23 13.44 -19.14
C PRO A 415 -10.07 14.30 -18.66
N ASP A 416 -10.22 15.63 -18.68
CA ASP A 416 -9.21 16.50 -18.11
C ASP A 416 -9.15 16.42 -16.58
N ASN A 417 -10.25 16.02 -15.93
CA ASN A 417 -10.41 16.13 -14.48
C ASN A 417 -9.86 14.93 -13.71
N ALA A 418 -9.30 13.92 -14.38
CA ALA A 418 -8.78 12.73 -13.71
C ALA A 418 -7.51 13.03 -12.92
N TYR A 419 -7.40 12.44 -11.73
CA TYR A 419 -6.21 12.53 -10.89
C TYR A 419 -6.03 11.29 -10.03
N LEU A 420 -4.82 11.14 -9.49
CA LEU A 420 -4.49 10.15 -8.48
C LEU A 420 -4.36 10.84 -7.13
N TRP A 421 -4.89 10.24 -6.07
CA TRP A 421 -4.31 10.44 -4.74
C TRP A 421 -3.10 9.52 -4.65
N PHE A 422 -1.89 10.07 -4.56
CA PHE A 422 -0.64 9.30 -4.58
C PHE A 422 0.18 9.54 -3.30
N GLY A 423 0.70 8.48 -2.69
CA GLY A 423 1.57 8.54 -1.51
C GLY A 423 2.74 7.56 -1.65
N GLN A 424 3.98 8.03 -1.40
CA GLN A 424 5.16 7.17 -1.36
C GLN A 424 5.38 6.63 0.06
N TYR A 425 6.01 5.47 0.17
CA TYR A 425 6.17 4.72 1.42
C TYR A 425 4.86 4.12 1.96
N ALA A 426 4.92 3.50 3.15
CA ALA A 426 3.79 2.83 3.81
C ALA A 426 2.57 3.76 3.97
N PRO A 427 1.36 3.33 3.58
CA PRO A 427 0.15 4.15 3.67
C PRO A 427 -0.10 4.77 5.04
N HIS A 428 0.21 4.05 6.12
CA HIS A 428 0.01 4.52 7.49
C HIS A 428 0.96 5.66 7.90
N ALA A 429 2.08 5.85 7.19
CA ALA A 429 3.08 6.87 7.45
C ALA A 429 3.18 7.94 6.34
N THR A 430 2.51 7.74 5.20
CA THR A 430 2.52 8.68 4.07
C THR A 430 1.40 9.72 4.14
N THR A 431 1.60 10.83 3.44
CA THR A 431 0.56 11.81 3.09
C THR A 431 0.24 11.71 1.62
N TYR A 432 -1.02 11.49 1.26
CA TYR A 432 -1.42 11.44 -0.15
C TYR A 432 -1.54 12.85 -0.74
N THR A 433 -1.09 13.01 -1.97
CA THR A 433 -1.19 14.26 -2.74
C THR A 433 -1.90 14.00 -4.08
N PRO A 434 -2.72 14.94 -4.58
CA PRO A 434 -3.26 14.86 -5.93
C PRO A 434 -2.17 14.97 -6.99
N VAL A 435 -2.23 14.09 -8.00
CA VAL A 435 -1.42 14.16 -9.23
C VAL A 435 -2.37 14.10 -10.42
N PHE A 436 -2.48 15.20 -11.16
CA PHE A 436 -3.39 15.29 -12.31
C PHE A 436 -2.87 14.49 -13.50
N VAL A 437 -3.75 13.71 -14.14
CA VAL A 437 -3.38 12.83 -15.25
C VAL A 437 -2.99 13.61 -16.50
N GLN A 438 -3.65 14.74 -16.76
CA GLN A 438 -3.33 15.61 -17.90
C GLN A 438 -2.08 16.47 -17.70
N ALA A 439 -1.44 16.45 -16.52
CA ALA A 439 -0.20 17.18 -16.31
C ALA A 439 0.87 16.74 -17.32
N THR A 440 1.71 17.69 -17.73
CA THR A 440 2.86 17.43 -18.62
C THR A 440 3.98 16.68 -17.92
N ASP A 441 4.01 16.72 -16.59
CA ASP A 441 5.03 16.09 -15.75
C ASP A 441 4.44 15.73 -14.39
N VAL A 442 5.08 14.81 -13.68
CA VAL A 442 4.75 14.48 -12.28
C VAL A 442 5.55 15.37 -11.32
N PRO A 443 5.12 15.50 -10.05
CA PRO A 443 5.86 16.30 -9.08
C PRO A 443 7.28 15.78 -8.81
N LYS A 444 8.24 16.69 -8.71
CA LYS A 444 9.68 16.37 -8.58
C LYS A 444 9.99 15.55 -7.35
N GLN A 445 9.29 15.75 -6.23
CA GLN A 445 9.51 15.00 -4.99
C GLN A 445 9.09 13.53 -5.11
N LEU A 446 8.26 13.20 -6.11
CA LEU A 446 7.74 11.86 -6.39
C LEU A 446 8.50 11.15 -7.53
N SER A 447 9.25 11.88 -8.35
CA SER A 447 9.98 11.35 -9.52
C SER A 447 11.49 11.23 -9.33
N ARG A 448 11.98 11.40 -8.09
CA ARG A 448 13.40 11.38 -7.75
C ARG A 448 13.73 10.48 -6.55
N GLY A 449 15.01 10.15 -6.43
CA GLY A 449 15.55 9.35 -5.33
C GLY A 449 15.73 7.88 -5.73
N SER A 450 16.46 7.15 -4.90
CA SER A 450 16.68 5.71 -5.03
C SER A 450 16.90 5.10 -3.64
N LEU A 451 16.86 3.77 -3.52
CA LEU A 451 17.20 3.06 -2.30
C LEU A 451 18.72 3.02 -2.02
N TYR A 452 19.56 3.44 -2.97
CA TYR A 452 21.03 3.49 -2.78
C TYR A 452 21.49 4.61 -1.86
N ALA A 453 20.70 5.68 -1.73
CA ALA A 453 21.06 6.82 -0.90
C ALA A 453 19.85 7.60 -0.42
N PHE A 454 19.93 8.04 0.84
CA PHE A 454 19.00 9.01 1.39
C PHE A 454 19.02 10.32 0.59
N ASP A 455 17.84 10.78 0.20
CA ASP A 455 17.61 12.07 -0.46
C ASP A 455 16.53 12.83 0.31
N ARG A 456 16.91 13.92 0.97
CA ARG A 456 15.98 14.74 1.75
C ARG A 456 14.89 15.39 0.89
N GLU A 457 15.12 15.58 -0.40
CA GLU A 457 14.14 16.16 -1.33
C GLU A 457 13.19 15.10 -1.92
N SER A 458 13.36 13.82 -1.58
CA SER A 458 12.46 12.74 -1.99
C SER A 458 11.38 12.52 -0.93
N SER A 459 10.11 12.52 -1.34
CA SER A 459 9.00 12.28 -0.42
C SER A 459 9.06 10.89 0.20
N PHE A 460 9.44 9.86 -0.58
CA PHE A 460 9.66 8.50 -0.05
C PHE A 460 10.54 8.50 1.20
N TRP A 461 11.70 9.16 1.14
CA TRP A 461 12.64 9.17 2.26
C TRP A 461 12.16 9.97 3.46
N ILE A 462 11.43 11.08 3.23
CA ILE A 462 10.80 11.83 4.32
C ILE A 462 9.70 11.00 5.01
N HIS A 463 8.84 10.33 4.24
CA HIS A 463 7.81 9.44 4.80
C HIS A 463 8.43 8.25 5.52
N ALA A 464 9.52 7.68 5.00
CA ALA A 464 10.29 6.63 5.66
C ALA A 464 10.85 7.10 7.01
N LEU A 465 11.39 8.33 7.11
CA LEU A 465 11.84 8.90 8.38
C LEU A 465 10.70 9.02 9.40
N VAL A 466 9.54 9.53 8.96
CA VAL A 466 8.34 9.63 9.81
C VAL A 466 7.90 8.26 10.30
N GLY A 467 7.75 7.28 9.41
CA GLY A 467 7.29 5.94 9.77
C GLY A 467 8.25 5.20 10.71
N ASN A 468 9.54 5.18 10.39
CA ASN A 468 10.55 4.53 11.23
C ASN A 468 10.67 5.17 12.61
N TRP A 469 10.50 6.49 12.72
CA TRP A 469 10.50 7.16 14.02
C TRP A 469 9.20 6.89 14.78
N ALA A 470 8.07 6.91 14.08
CA ALA A 470 6.77 6.60 14.67
C ALA A 470 6.72 5.21 15.27
N ALA A 471 7.27 4.19 14.61
CA ALA A 471 7.31 2.81 15.10
C ALA A 471 7.90 2.70 16.52
N ARG A 472 8.91 3.51 16.86
CA ARG A 472 9.57 3.49 18.17
C ARG A 472 8.64 3.85 19.34
N PHE A 473 7.70 4.76 19.13
CA PHE A 473 6.76 5.25 20.15
C PHE A 473 5.34 5.32 19.60
N TYR A 474 4.90 4.27 18.89
CA TYR A 474 3.75 4.31 17.98
C TYR A 474 2.46 4.85 18.58
N SER A 475 2.07 4.39 19.77
CA SER A 475 0.86 4.87 20.46
C SER A 475 0.89 6.36 20.82
N TYR A 476 2.08 6.94 21.04
CA TYR A 476 2.27 8.37 21.33
C TYR A 476 2.38 9.21 20.06
N ILE A 477 3.04 8.68 19.01
CA ILE A 477 3.36 9.43 17.79
C ILE A 477 2.25 9.33 16.73
N SER A 478 1.60 8.17 16.59
CA SER A 478 0.62 7.94 15.53
C SER A 478 -0.55 8.96 15.49
N PRO A 479 -1.02 9.57 16.60
CA PRO A 479 -1.99 10.66 16.53
C PRO A 479 -1.49 11.89 15.77
N PHE A 480 -0.20 12.23 15.88
CA PHE A 480 0.39 13.36 15.16
C PHE A 480 0.52 13.07 13.66
N VAL A 481 0.92 11.84 13.31
CA VAL A 481 0.96 11.39 11.91
C VAL A 481 -0.43 11.48 11.28
N ARG A 482 -1.46 10.93 11.95
CA ARG A 482 -2.85 11.01 11.48
C ARG A 482 -3.36 12.43 11.33
N ARG A 483 -3.00 13.32 12.26
CA ARG A 483 -3.36 14.73 12.18
C ARG A 483 -2.77 15.40 10.94
N VAL A 484 -1.48 15.24 10.69
CA VAL A 484 -0.82 15.85 9.52
C VAL A 484 -1.35 15.25 8.21
N GLN A 485 -1.61 13.95 8.17
CA GLN A 485 -2.32 13.30 7.05
C GLN A 485 -3.66 13.98 6.79
N ASP A 486 -4.49 14.14 7.82
CA ASP A 486 -5.80 14.75 7.68
C ASP A 486 -5.74 16.23 7.27
N GLU A 487 -4.82 17.01 7.84
CA GLU A 487 -4.64 18.43 7.50
C GLU A 487 -4.22 18.62 6.03
N VAL A 488 -3.20 17.87 5.57
CA VAL A 488 -2.71 17.94 4.19
C VAL A 488 -3.77 17.47 3.20
N GLU A 489 -4.39 16.32 3.48
CA GLU A 489 -5.33 15.70 2.56
C GLU A 489 -6.66 16.46 2.51
N SER A 490 -7.14 17.01 3.63
CA SER A 490 -8.35 17.85 3.66
C SER A 490 -8.15 19.20 2.99
N TYR A 491 -6.95 19.80 3.10
CA TYR A 491 -6.62 21.02 2.37
C TYR A 491 -6.68 20.78 0.86
N ALA A 492 -6.00 19.73 0.38
CA ALA A 492 -6.03 19.37 -1.03
C ALA A 492 -7.45 19.08 -1.51
N ASP A 493 -8.22 18.26 -0.77
CA ASP A 493 -9.61 17.92 -1.10
C ASP A 493 -10.51 19.16 -1.23
N GLY A 494 -10.37 20.12 -0.30
CA GLY A 494 -11.10 21.38 -0.33
C GLY A 494 -10.77 22.29 -1.53
N MET A 495 -9.55 22.15 -2.10
CA MET A 495 -9.09 22.94 -3.24
C MET A 495 -9.38 22.31 -4.60
N LEU A 496 -9.58 20.99 -4.67
CA LEU A 496 -9.70 20.26 -5.94
C LEU A 496 -10.79 20.83 -6.86
N ARG A 497 -11.97 21.15 -6.31
CA ARG A 497 -13.07 21.70 -7.13
C ARG A 497 -12.71 23.02 -7.80
N SER A 498 -12.10 23.95 -7.07
CA SER A 498 -11.69 25.25 -7.65
C SER A 498 -10.56 25.07 -8.66
N VAL A 499 -9.59 24.19 -8.37
CA VAL A 499 -8.49 23.87 -9.28
C VAL A 499 -9.03 23.32 -10.60
N LEU A 500 -9.98 22.38 -10.57
CA LEU A 500 -10.58 21.84 -11.80
C LEU A 500 -11.36 22.89 -12.59
N MET A 501 -12.06 23.80 -11.93
CA MET A 501 -12.74 24.93 -12.59
C MET A 501 -11.75 25.89 -13.26
N GLU A 502 -10.64 26.19 -12.59
CA GLU A 502 -9.59 27.08 -13.09
C GLU A 502 -8.81 26.42 -14.24
N ALA A 503 -8.51 25.13 -14.16
CA ALA A 503 -7.93 24.36 -15.26
C ALA A 503 -8.82 24.42 -16.50
N ALA A 504 -10.13 24.23 -16.34
CA ALA A 504 -11.09 24.38 -17.44
C ALA A 504 -11.13 25.81 -18.00
N GLN A 505 -10.91 26.83 -17.17
CA GLN A 505 -10.79 28.23 -17.61
C GLN A 505 -9.51 28.45 -18.42
N HIS A 506 -8.35 27.98 -17.95
CA HIS A 506 -7.10 28.01 -18.70
C HIS A 506 -7.22 27.34 -20.06
N LYS A 507 -7.92 26.19 -20.13
CA LYS A 507 -8.21 25.52 -21.40
C LYS A 507 -9.04 26.37 -22.35
N ARG A 508 -10.07 27.06 -21.84
CA ARG A 508 -10.94 27.95 -22.63
C ARG A 508 -10.21 29.19 -23.14
N ASP A 509 -9.40 29.81 -22.29
CA ASP A 509 -8.80 31.11 -22.59
C ASP A 509 -7.52 30.97 -23.42
N SER A 510 -6.72 29.93 -23.14
CA SER A 510 -5.34 29.81 -23.66
C SER A 510 -5.02 28.42 -24.22
N GLY A 511 -6.01 27.52 -24.31
CA GLY A 511 -5.86 26.19 -24.92
C GLY A 511 -5.35 25.09 -23.98
N VAL A 512 -5.28 23.87 -24.52
CA VAL A 512 -4.95 22.65 -23.74
C VAL A 512 -3.59 22.75 -23.06
N GLN A 513 -2.59 23.33 -23.71
CA GLN A 513 -1.24 23.43 -23.14
C GLN A 513 -1.22 24.26 -21.84
N ALA A 514 -1.93 25.40 -21.81
CA ALA A 514 -2.02 26.24 -20.62
C ALA A 514 -2.71 25.51 -19.44
N MET A 515 -3.75 24.72 -19.72
CA MET A 515 -4.39 23.87 -18.72
C MET A 515 -3.40 22.82 -18.18
N ARG A 516 -2.66 22.14 -19.05
CA ARG A 516 -1.70 21.10 -18.64
C ARG A 516 -0.58 21.70 -17.78
N GLU A 517 -0.06 22.87 -18.14
CA GLU A 517 0.94 23.61 -17.36
C GLU A 517 0.41 24.02 -15.98
N PHE A 518 -0.82 24.52 -15.91
CA PHE A 518 -1.49 24.82 -14.64
C PHE A 518 -1.66 23.57 -13.76
N MET A 519 -2.08 22.45 -14.35
CA MET A 519 -2.22 21.17 -13.63
C MET A 519 -0.87 20.60 -13.17
N THR A 520 0.20 20.74 -13.97
CA THR A 520 1.56 20.37 -13.58
C THR A 520 2.01 21.20 -12.38
N ALA A 521 1.89 22.54 -12.47
CA ALA A 521 2.27 23.43 -11.38
C ALA A 521 1.46 23.18 -10.10
N THR A 522 0.17 22.88 -10.23
CA THR A 522 -0.69 22.59 -9.08
C THR A 522 -0.37 21.25 -8.43
N SER A 523 -0.09 20.20 -9.23
CA SER A 523 0.36 18.91 -8.69
C SER A 523 1.68 19.07 -7.93
N GLU A 524 2.61 19.84 -8.47
CA GLU A 524 3.89 20.17 -7.81
C GLU A 524 3.67 20.95 -6.51
N ASP A 525 2.76 21.93 -6.47
CA ASP A 525 2.46 22.70 -5.25
C ASP A 525 1.84 21.82 -4.15
N PHE A 526 0.90 20.94 -4.49
CA PHE A 526 0.36 19.99 -3.52
C PHE A 526 1.44 19.03 -2.98
N ALA A 527 2.27 18.48 -3.87
CA ALA A 527 3.34 17.56 -3.46
C ALA A 527 4.40 18.25 -2.60
N GLN A 528 4.78 19.49 -2.93
CA GLN A 528 5.69 20.30 -2.11
C GLN A 528 5.13 20.60 -0.73
N GLN A 529 3.83 20.93 -0.65
CA GLN A 529 3.18 21.18 0.64
C GLN A 529 3.14 19.90 1.49
N ALA A 530 2.74 18.77 0.92
CA ALA A 530 2.73 17.48 1.58
C ALA A 530 4.13 17.04 2.05
N HIS A 531 5.14 17.24 1.20
CA HIS A 531 6.54 16.96 1.52
C HIS A 531 7.04 17.81 2.70
N ARG A 532 6.86 19.14 2.63
CA ARG A 532 7.25 20.06 3.72
C ARG A 532 6.51 19.73 5.01
N ALA A 533 5.22 19.44 4.93
CA ALA A 533 4.42 19.06 6.08
C ALA A 533 4.96 17.80 6.78
N SER A 534 5.36 16.80 5.99
CA SER A 534 5.95 15.56 6.50
C SER A 534 7.36 15.76 7.06
N ALA A 535 8.16 16.63 6.45
CA ALA A 535 9.48 17.00 6.96
C ALA A 535 9.38 17.77 8.29
N ASP A 536 8.49 18.76 8.38
CA ASP A 536 8.20 19.49 9.61
C ASP A 536 7.68 18.56 10.71
N LEU A 537 6.86 17.57 10.35
CA LEU A 537 6.41 16.53 11.27
C LEU A 537 7.61 15.72 11.78
N PHE A 538 8.51 15.26 10.92
CA PHE A 538 9.68 14.52 11.37
C PHE A 538 10.55 15.35 12.34
N ASP A 539 10.84 16.61 12.00
CA ASP A 539 11.62 17.52 12.84
C ASP A 539 10.95 17.72 14.22
N TYR A 540 9.62 17.79 14.26
CA TYR A 540 8.88 17.79 15.51
C TYR A 540 9.03 16.48 16.28
N LEU A 541 8.79 15.33 15.63
CA LEU A 541 8.75 14.03 16.28
C LEU A 541 10.10 13.65 16.90
N VAL A 542 11.21 13.92 16.20
CA VAL A 542 12.55 13.65 16.74
C VAL A 542 12.87 14.55 17.93
N THR A 543 12.37 15.80 17.91
CA THR A 543 12.59 16.75 19.01
C THR A 543 11.69 16.44 20.21
N ALA A 544 10.45 16.05 19.97
CA ALA A 544 9.43 15.83 21.00
C ALA A 544 9.44 14.41 21.59
N PHE A 545 9.94 13.41 20.87
CA PHE A 545 9.92 12.01 21.30
C PHE A 545 11.28 11.36 21.08
N HIS A 546 12.18 11.42 22.07
CA HIS A 546 13.52 10.83 22.01
C HIS A 546 13.95 10.23 23.34
N ASP A 547 14.84 9.24 23.30
CA ASP A 547 15.50 8.63 24.47
C ASP A 547 14.55 8.17 25.59
N GLY A 548 13.32 7.77 25.23
CA GLY A 548 12.30 7.36 26.20
C GLY A 548 11.62 8.54 26.92
N TYR A 549 11.66 9.74 26.35
CA TYR A 549 11.02 10.94 26.86
C TYR A 549 10.11 11.59 25.84
N GLN A 550 9.04 12.19 26.36
CA GLN A 550 8.24 13.19 25.68
C GLN A 550 8.67 14.57 26.16
N VAL A 551 9.24 15.36 25.27
CA VAL A 551 9.63 16.75 25.52
C VAL A 551 8.58 17.68 24.96
N SER A 552 8.19 18.67 25.75
CA SER A 552 7.20 19.67 25.38
C SER A 552 7.53 21.03 25.99
N ASN A 553 6.65 22.01 25.78
CA ASN A 553 6.80 23.38 26.24
C ASN A 553 8.00 24.12 25.60
N PHE A 554 8.22 23.91 24.30
CA PHE A 554 9.35 24.45 23.53
C PHE A 554 9.47 25.99 23.49
N TYR A 555 8.43 26.71 23.92
CA TYR A 555 8.40 28.20 23.94
C TYR A 555 8.57 28.78 25.35
N SER A 556 8.72 27.92 26.35
CA SER A 556 9.06 28.31 27.72
C SER A 556 10.57 28.28 27.91
N LYS A 557 11.06 29.09 28.88
CA LYS A 557 12.45 28.99 29.34
C LYS A 557 12.77 27.65 29.98
N MET A 558 11.73 26.94 30.47
CA MET A 558 11.85 25.61 31.06
C MET A 558 11.04 24.62 30.24
N LEU A 559 11.73 23.59 29.75
CA LEU A 559 11.11 22.46 29.05
C LEU A 559 10.33 21.59 30.04
N THR A 560 9.29 20.93 29.54
CA THR A 560 8.63 19.83 30.24
C THR A 560 9.15 18.52 29.67
N VAL A 561 9.77 17.70 30.50
CA VAL A 561 10.33 16.40 30.13
C VAL A 561 9.57 15.32 30.88
N GLN A 562 8.79 14.53 30.17
CA GLN A 562 7.99 13.44 30.74
C GLN A 562 8.59 12.10 30.29
N SER A 563 8.82 11.18 31.22
CA SER A 563 9.26 9.83 30.87
C SER A 563 8.14 9.07 30.15
N ILE A 564 8.47 8.51 28.98
CA ILE A 564 7.69 7.49 28.28
C ILE A 564 8.19 6.15 28.80
N PHE A 565 7.76 5.81 30.01
CA PHE A 565 8.12 4.54 30.62
C PHE A 565 7.27 3.40 30.08
N TYR A 566 7.75 2.16 30.24
CA TYR A 566 7.07 0.98 29.74
C TYR A 566 5.74 0.72 30.49
N PRO A 567 4.70 0.23 29.80
CA PRO A 567 3.44 -0.11 30.45
C PRO A 567 3.62 -1.32 31.38
N LYS A 568 2.85 -1.35 32.48
CA LYS A 568 2.95 -2.39 33.51
C LYS A 568 2.85 -3.81 32.94
N TRP A 569 1.93 -4.05 32.01
CA TRP A 569 1.75 -5.38 31.41
C TRP A 569 3.02 -5.86 30.71
N TRP A 570 3.76 -4.95 30.05
CA TRP A 570 4.98 -5.29 29.34
C TRP A 570 6.11 -5.55 30.33
N LEU A 571 6.24 -4.70 31.36
CA LEU A 571 7.18 -4.90 32.47
C LEU A 571 6.98 -6.27 33.14
N GLN A 572 5.73 -6.67 33.38
CA GLN A 572 5.41 -8.00 33.89
C GLN A 572 5.84 -9.11 32.92
N SER A 573 5.63 -8.93 31.61
CA SER A 573 6.00 -9.95 30.62
C SER A 573 7.50 -10.16 30.45
N VAL A 574 8.32 -9.17 30.84
CA VAL A 574 9.79 -9.24 30.75
C VAL A 574 10.46 -9.48 32.10
N GLY A 575 9.69 -9.82 33.13
CA GLY A 575 10.22 -10.17 34.46
C GLY A 575 10.74 -8.99 35.28
N PHE A 576 10.31 -7.76 34.98
CA PHE A 576 10.79 -6.57 35.68
C PHE A 576 10.50 -6.58 37.19
N PHE A 577 9.49 -7.33 37.63
CA PHE A 577 9.06 -7.40 39.03
C PHE A 577 9.52 -8.68 39.74
N ASP A 578 10.29 -9.56 39.09
CA ASP A 578 10.59 -10.91 39.61
C ASP A 578 11.41 -10.85 40.91
N ASP A 579 12.37 -9.92 41.02
CA ASP A 579 13.15 -9.71 42.24
C ASP A 579 12.34 -9.14 43.42
N ALA A 580 11.16 -8.56 43.15
CA ALA A 580 10.30 -8.00 44.21
C ALA A 580 9.56 -9.11 44.96
N GLU A 581 9.28 -10.25 44.33
CA GLU A 581 8.62 -11.40 44.98
C GLU A 581 9.57 -12.19 45.90
N GLU A 582 10.88 -12.25 45.60
CA GLU A 582 11.89 -12.87 46.49
C GLU A 582 12.11 -12.07 47.80
N SER A 583 11.84 -10.77 47.79
CA SER A 583 12.04 -9.89 48.96
C SER A 583 10.94 -10.00 50.02
N ILE A 584 9.75 -10.53 49.67
CA ILE A 584 8.63 -10.65 50.60
C ILE A 584 8.77 -11.90 51.48
N ASP A 585 9.34 -13.00 50.94
CA ASP A 585 9.54 -14.25 51.69
C ASP A 585 10.71 -14.21 52.69
N THR A 586 11.59 -13.23 52.61
CA THR A 586 12.70 -13.07 53.57
C THR A 586 12.37 -12.16 54.76
N SER A 587 11.21 -11.49 54.75
CA SER A 587 10.76 -10.60 55.84
C SER A 587 9.84 -11.28 56.87
N SER A 588 9.33 -12.48 56.58
CA SER A 588 8.44 -13.23 57.49
C SER A 588 9.18 -14.17 58.46
N ALA A 589 10.51 -14.30 58.34
CA ALA A 589 11.31 -15.27 59.10
C ALA A 589 12.09 -14.69 60.30
N SER A 590 11.89 -13.42 60.69
CA SER A 590 12.73 -12.80 61.73
C SER A 590 11.99 -12.00 62.81
N MET A 591 10.79 -12.38 63.24
CA MET A 591 10.31 -12.00 64.58
C MET A 591 9.42 -13.08 65.21
N SER A 592 10.05 -14.12 65.75
CA SER A 592 9.46 -14.90 66.85
C SER A 592 10.50 -15.07 67.97
N SER A 593 10.30 -14.33 69.06
CA SER A 593 10.50 -14.76 70.46
C SER A 593 10.65 -13.55 71.41
N ALA A 594 9.59 -13.23 72.16
CA ALA A 594 9.69 -12.85 73.56
C ALA A 594 8.31 -12.75 74.25
N SER A 595 8.07 -13.74 75.12
CA SER A 595 7.33 -13.76 76.39
C SER A 595 5.97 -13.05 76.58
N LYS A 596 5.02 -13.88 77.03
CA LYS A 596 3.79 -13.58 77.79
C LYS A 596 4.03 -12.66 79.00
N SER A 597 3.09 -11.73 79.26
CA SER A 597 2.46 -11.57 80.57
C SER A 597 1.16 -10.75 80.47
N SER A 598 0.28 -11.00 81.44
CA SER A 598 -1.14 -10.64 81.54
C SER A 598 -1.40 -9.24 82.13
N HIS A 599 -2.47 -8.55 81.70
CA HIS A 599 -3.62 -8.14 82.53
C HIS A 599 -4.55 -7.10 81.87
N SER A 600 -5.86 -7.33 82.09
CA SER A 600 -7.00 -6.40 82.25
C SER A 600 -7.13 -5.13 81.40
N GLY A 601 -8.22 -5.11 80.61
CA GLY A 601 -9.32 -4.13 80.73
C GLY A 601 -9.10 -2.70 80.23
N VAL A 602 -9.89 -2.29 79.24
CA VAL A 602 -10.85 -1.16 79.24
C VAL A 602 -11.22 -0.81 77.78
N ALA A 603 -12.52 -0.60 77.56
CA ALA A 603 -13.15 -0.22 76.30
C ALA A 603 -13.03 1.28 76.00
N VAL A 604 -13.44 1.67 74.78
CA VAL A 604 -13.85 3.00 74.22
C VAL A 604 -13.14 3.20 72.88
N ASP A 605 -13.69 3.74 71.78
CA ASP A 605 -15.03 3.94 71.21
C ASP A 605 -14.79 4.47 69.77
N THR A 606 -15.75 4.21 68.89
CA THR A 606 -16.07 4.82 67.57
C THR A 606 -15.06 5.70 66.79
N SER A 607 -14.94 5.46 65.48
CA SER A 607 -15.78 6.18 64.48
C SER A 607 -15.50 5.74 63.04
N LYS A 608 -16.61 5.54 62.31
CA LYS A 608 -16.68 5.34 60.85
C LYS A 608 -16.77 6.72 60.17
N ALA A 609 -16.09 6.91 59.05
CA ALA A 609 -16.43 7.96 58.09
C ALA A 609 -16.44 7.40 56.66
N LYS A 610 -17.65 7.43 56.06
CA LYS A 610 -17.96 7.23 54.64
C LYS A 610 -17.28 8.31 53.79
N VAL A 611 -16.80 7.95 52.60
CA VAL A 611 -16.62 8.89 51.48
C VAL A 611 -17.67 8.59 50.41
N VAL A 612 -18.38 9.66 50.05
CA VAL A 612 -19.51 9.73 49.11
C VAL A 612 -18.97 9.89 47.69
N CYS A 613 -19.63 9.23 46.74
CA CYS A 613 -19.39 9.31 45.30
C CYS A 613 -20.37 10.35 44.71
N GLU A 614 -19.88 11.38 44.01
CA GLU A 614 -20.71 12.31 43.25
C GLU A 614 -20.57 12.07 41.74
N THR A 615 -21.71 11.81 41.12
CA THR A 615 -21.98 11.69 39.69
C THR A 615 -22.16 13.08 39.04
N ALA A 616 -21.50 13.34 37.91
CA ALA A 616 -21.75 14.52 37.07
C ALA A 616 -22.33 14.12 35.70
N HIS A 617 -23.38 14.85 35.30
CA HIS A 617 -24.27 14.62 34.18
C HIS A 617 -23.66 14.89 32.78
N LYS A 618 -24.16 14.13 31.79
CA LYS A 618 -24.02 14.32 30.34
C LYS A 618 -24.81 15.54 29.85
N GLY A 619 -24.20 16.39 29.03
CA GLY A 619 -24.87 17.38 28.19
C GLY A 619 -24.58 17.12 26.71
N SER A 620 -25.61 17.10 25.87
CA SER A 620 -25.51 16.93 24.41
C SER A 620 -25.23 18.26 23.71
N VAL A 621 -24.39 18.25 22.67
CA VAL A 621 -24.18 19.38 21.77
C VAL A 621 -24.82 19.03 20.43
N SER A 622 -25.73 19.90 19.97
CA SER A 622 -26.53 19.71 18.76
C SER A 622 -25.73 19.87 17.47
N TYR A 623 -25.95 18.96 16.53
CA TYR A 623 -25.36 18.88 15.18
C TYR A 623 -25.52 20.17 14.34
N PHE A 624 -26.48 21.02 14.69
CA PHE A 624 -26.82 22.23 13.92
C PHE A 624 -25.82 23.37 14.14
N THR A 625 -25.24 23.46 15.34
CA THR A 625 -24.25 24.50 15.68
C THR A 625 -22.91 24.30 14.96
N THR A 626 -22.55 23.05 14.63
CA THR A 626 -21.30 22.70 13.94
C THR A 626 -21.35 23.03 12.45
N MET A 627 -22.52 22.91 11.80
CA MET A 627 -22.68 23.24 10.37
C MET A 627 -22.60 24.75 10.11
N ILE A 628 -23.18 25.59 10.98
CA ILE A 628 -23.18 27.04 10.79
C ILE A 628 -21.76 27.62 10.96
N LEU A 629 -20.96 27.03 11.85
CA LEU A 629 -19.55 27.40 12.02
C LEU A 629 -18.67 27.01 10.82
N MET A 630 -18.97 25.90 10.14
CA MET A 630 -18.26 25.50 8.90
C MET A 630 -18.60 26.37 7.68
N ILE A 631 -19.84 26.87 7.59
CA ILE A 631 -20.24 27.75 6.48
C ILE A 631 -19.63 29.16 6.66
N LEU A 632 -19.49 29.65 7.89
CA LEU A 632 -18.87 30.94 8.16
C LEU A 632 -17.35 30.93 8.03
N SER A 633 -16.67 29.80 8.31
CA SER A 633 -15.22 29.67 8.10
C SER A 633 -14.85 29.55 6.61
N SER A 634 -15.69 28.92 5.80
CA SER A 634 -15.51 28.81 4.34
C SER A 634 -15.75 30.14 3.61
N LEU A 635 -16.73 30.95 4.04
CA LEU A 635 -16.96 32.30 3.49
C LEU A 635 -15.87 33.31 3.86
N ALA A 636 -15.24 33.19 5.04
CA ALA A 636 -14.10 34.04 5.43
C ALA A 636 -12.78 33.66 4.71
N GLY A 637 -12.65 32.42 4.25
CA GLY A 637 -11.50 31.95 3.47
C GLY A 637 -11.45 32.49 2.03
N LEU A 638 -12.59 32.93 1.49
CA LEU A 638 -12.71 33.42 0.11
C LEU A 638 -12.25 34.88 -0.10
N PHE A 639 -12.06 35.66 0.97
CA PHE A 639 -11.72 37.10 0.87
C PHE A 639 -10.34 37.49 1.43
N LEU A 640 -9.61 36.56 2.05
CA LEU A 640 -8.28 36.82 2.58
C LEU A 640 -7.37 35.70 2.11
N GLY A 641 -6.46 36.01 1.17
CA GLY A 641 -5.38 35.13 0.71
C GLY A 641 -4.43 34.75 1.85
N ARG A 642 -4.88 33.84 2.73
CA ARG A 642 -4.07 33.27 3.79
C ARG A 642 -3.16 32.22 3.17
N LYS A 643 -1.87 32.54 3.12
CA LYS A 643 -0.78 31.58 2.98
C LYS A 643 -1.04 30.40 3.91
N PHE A 644 -0.92 29.18 3.39
CA PHE A 644 -0.83 27.96 4.20
C PHE A 644 0.28 28.17 5.24
N HIS A 645 -0.08 28.26 6.53
CA HIS A 645 0.90 28.24 7.62
C HIS A 645 1.05 26.76 7.97
N GLY A 646 2.26 26.22 7.91
CA GLY A 646 2.55 24.78 7.98
C GLY A 646 1.92 24.03 9.17
N PRO A 647 1.92 22.69 9.14
CA PRO A 647 1.02 21.82 9.93
C PRO A 647 1.21 21.92 11.44
N LEU A 648 2.32 22.48 11.87
CA LEU A 648 2.71 22.43 13.27
C LEU A 648 3.38 23.72 13.75
N THR A 649 3.51 24.75 12.91
CA THR A 649 4.13 26.01 13.34
C THR A 649 3.38 27.22 12.77
N THR A 650 2.93 28.08 13.67
CA THR A 650 2.91 29.51 13.35
C THR A 650 4.11 30.13 14.05
N LYS A 651 4.89 30.97 13.36
CA LYS A 651 6.04 31.72 13.93
C LYS A 651 5.69 32.50 15.21
N GLN A 652 4.40 32.65 15.54
CA GLN A 652 3.91 33.33 16.74
C GLN A 652 3.30 32.42 17.82
N GLN A 653 2.90 31.16 17.54
CA GLN A 653 2.21 30.31 18.54
C GLN A 653 2.81 28.92 18.74
N GLY A 654 3.73 28.50 17.89
CA GLY A 654 4.41 27.22 18.06
C GLY A 654 3.59 25.95 17.84
N TYR A 655 4.22 24.80 18.10
CA TYR A 655 3.65 23.46 18.04
C TYR A 655 2.33 23.38 18.80
N ARG A 656 1.22 23.27 18.05
CA ARG A 656 -0.13 23.18 18.64
C ARG A 656 -0.27 21.83 19.37
N PRO A 657 -0.68 21.82 20.65
CA PRO A 657 -1.04 20.56 21.31
C PRO A 657 -2.19 19.86 20.57
N LEU A 658 -2.29 18.55 20.77
CA LEU A 658 -3.38 17.71 20.24
C LEU A 658 -4.74 18.17 20.74
#